data_AF-A0A9D9CPM5-F1
#
_entry.id   AF-A0A9D9CPM5-F1
#
_cell.length_a   1.000
_cell.length_b   1.000
_cell.length_c   1.000
_cell.angle_alpha   90.00
_cell.angle_beta   90.00
_cell.angle_gamma   90.00
#
_symmetry.space_group_name_H-M   'P 1'
#
loop_
_entity.id
_entity.type
_entity.pdbx_description
1 polymer ?
#
loop_
_entity_poly.entity_id
_entity_poly.type
_entity_poly.pdbx_seq_one_letter_code
_entity_poly.pdbx_strand_id
1 'polypeptide(L)'
;MENIIKLRLLLTALLIFVITSCVPEIPSFSVDDYLGEFDTFELDEQTSNLFEEDMICYIQTKEGHIIQRDVLHKKGKDCSKFKLNGGLKNGEYRLLYFEYKVSGPDKDKGGFSVRNFGLGMRILVEKDGYRIMDEYNPNYGLSGKGTEEEPFIITSASHLDTLRKITNTLPTEGVYFSQMTHIQGSDMLYHGYLCDPDHYWTPIGYDMNRPFRGIYDGNGYYIQGVKSVSSNTTIGRGLFGFACGAVFNDVTIKDSYIVGTYGAGTLLGIVISDAGELDATQIYNCKVISSEVYGLDGCLSLGGLVGAVDSKAVLNIASSSSEGSKIEGDYNVGGLIGAGALQSTITVSDCHNSSTVKVHHSGAGGIIANCDTINISVSTNKAEGVVTGPTTKGDGDAAYIAYGGIVGGSRCATINVCENFAPVTGYEGVGGIIGSTRVKYDDNGYLFNNVLLKYCKNEGAIKGANNVGGLCGEAQFGAYASLNTGTVSGDDYVGGIAGYTSMAVIENTVNNNTVKGDSYVAGIVGKASTGLIAVSQNFGAIEASGSHAAGVAGYCEDYMMIHYCSNYAGIKGGSTPIAGIVAEIGKEQELSTLNKVEIAFGTAQIFVGAVLGPVLGIVEKVTEKVGFLVVEVVADILVSLVETGFLGHALHEVLHHEVEEISSNIKALAQKDIEELSAELETIRSGASVQLQSSLSASPINVDYSNAVVSLAKDINNEENNKLFTQNISDDLDERLHEVMELNEESERNYLIAGGILLAFDVVAIIGTIATAGTSVAIIPACLGITVSFLGGLNSITKGVNDFADNVVVVSQCANMGNITGGSGDNIGGIVGVLQQRGAVKNCLNTASGPGSDRGGQIIGYAEWDYSLESSLALGDNTWEDIIGQEPDSSPNYPLEGVYYYKSGSISYNAGTKRDNSTLPDLSKYSGWDQNYWKVPVLDENDKKLSYPVPYKSEMLY
;
A
#
# COMPACT_ATOMS: atom_id res chain seq x y z
N MET A 1 -25.59 -16.83 7.32
CA MET A 1 -24.46 -17.50 6.63
C MET A 1 -24.91 -18.23 5.37
N GLU A 2 -25.54 -19.40 5.42
CA GLU A 2 -25.81 -20.22 4.21
C GLU A 2 -26.65 -19.51 3.12
N ASN A 3 -27.67 -18.72 3.50
CA ASN A 3 -28.44 -17.92 2.54
C ASN A 3 -27.67 -16.70 1.99
N ILE A 4 -26.66 -16.19 2.71
CA ILE A 4 -25.78 -15.11 2.24
C ILE A 4 -24.70 -15.67 1.32
N ILE A 5 -24.21 -16.88 1.60
CA ILE A 5 -23.33 -17.64 0.70
C ILE A 5 -24.09 -18.05 -0.56
N LYS A 6 -25.36 -18.46 -0.47
CA LYS A 6 -26.23 -18.69 -1.64
C LYS A 6 -26.58 -17.41 -2.39
N LEU A 7 -26.73 -16.26 -1.72
CA LEU A 7 -26.99 -14.98 -2.39
C LEU A 7 -25.72 -14.41 -3.05
N ARG A 8 -24.53 -14.52 -2.41
CA ARG A 8 -23.24 -14.25 -3.05
C ARG A 8 -22.99 -15.22 -4.18
N LEU A 9 -23.19 -16.54 -4.02
CA LEU A 9 -23.09 -17.49 -5.14
C LEU A 9 -24.13 -17.24 -6.23
N LEU A 10 -25.33 -16.73 -5.95
CA LEU A 10 -26.28 -16.32 -7.00
C LEU A 10 -25.87 -15.00 -7.66
N LEU A 11 -25.35 -14.02 -6.93
CA LEU A 11 -24.89 -12.73 -7.49
C LEU A 11 -23.58 -12.89 -8.26
N THR A 12 -22.63 -13.67 -7.75
CA THR A 12 -21.39 -14.05 -8.44
C THR A 12 -21.70 -15.02 -9.58
N ALA A 13 -22.67 -15.94 -9.47
CA ALA A 13 -23.11 -16.73 -10.62
C ALA A 13 -23.93 -15.91 -11.62
N LEU A 14 -24.65 -14.85 -11.24
CA LEU A 14 -25.30 -13.93 -12.17
C LEU A 14 -24.27 -13.01 -12.85
N LEU A 15 -23.28 -12.48 -12.11
CA LEU A 15 -22.16 -11.73 -12.70
C LEU A 15 -21.38 -12.64 -13.65
N ILE A 16 -21.06 -13.87 -13.25
CA ILE A 16 -20.43 -14.85 -14.14
C ILE A 16 -21.37 -15.19 -15.32
N PHE A 17 -22.68 -15.36 -15.14
CA PHE A 17 -23.59 -15.59 -16.29
C PHE A 17 -23.65 -14.39 -17.24
N VAL A 18 -23.56 -13.16 -16.73
CA VAL A 18 -23.57 -11.92 -17.52
C VAL A 18 -22.20 -11.63 -18.15
N ILE A 19 -21.10 -12.10 -17.57
CA ILE A 19 -19.72 -11.85 -18.03
C ILE A 19 -19.14 -13.03 -18.83
N THR A 20 -19.66 -14.26 -18.70
CA THR A 20 -19.30 -15.43 -19.52
C THR A 20 -20.33 -15.76 -20.61
N SER A 21 -21.19 -14.83 -20.99
CA SER A 21 -22.10 -14.98 -22.14
C SER A 21 -22.16 -13.77 -23.09
N CYS A 22 -21.04 -13.04 -23.20
CA CYS A 22 -20.80 -12.09 -24.30
C CYS A 22 -19.52 -12.39 -25.09
N VAL A 23 -19.21 -13.68 -25.28
CA VAL A 23 -18.77 -14.07 -26.62
C VAL A 23 -20.03 -13.94 -27.49
N PRO A 24 -20.04 -13.14 -28.58
CA PRO A 24 -20.98 -13.40 -29.64
C PRO A 24 -20.55 -14.73 -30.26
N GLU A 25 -21.05 -15.85 -29.71
CA GLU A 25 -21.17 -17.08 -30.47
C GLU A 25 -21.85 -16.67 -31.77
N ILE A 26 -21.16 -16.82 -32.90
CA ILE A 26 -21.75 -16.57 -34.22
C ILE A 26 -22.96 -17.50 -34.28
N PRO A 27 -24.20 -17.00 -34.15
CA PRO A 27 -25.31 -17.92 -33.92
C PRO A 27 -25.50 -18.67 -35.22
N SER A 28 -25.63 -19.99 -35.14
CA SER A 28 -25.97 -20.81 -36.30
C SER A 28 -27.45 -20.63 -36.65
N PHE A 29 -27.82 -19.40 -37.02
CA PHE A 29 -29.13 -19.04 -37.52
C PHE A 29 -29.40 -19.85 -38.78
N SER A 30 -30.40 -20.71 -38.72
CA SER A 30 -30.90 -21.46 -39.88
C SER A 30 -31.74 -20.59 -40.83
N VAL A 31 -31.98 -19.33 -40.46
CA VAL A 31 -32.59 -18.27 -41.27
C VAL A 31 -31.82 -16.98 -41.03
N ASP A 32 -31.15 -16.46 -42.05
CA ASP A 32 -30.48 -15.16 -41.99
C ASP A 32 -31.53 -14.05 -42.17
N ASP A 33 -32.07 -13.58 -41.04
CA ASP A 33 -33.09 -12.55 -40.98
C ASP A 33 -32.63 -11.18 -41.52
N TYR A 34 -31.35 -11.02 -41.87
CA TYR A 34 -30.77 -9.77 -42.38
C TYR A 34 -30.53 -9.80 -43.90
N LEU A 35 -30.88 -10.89 -44.59
CA LEU A 35 -30.89 -10.97 -46.05
C LEU A 35 -31.83 -9.95 -46.70
N GLY A 36 -31.36 -9.29 -47.75
CA GLY A 36 -32.16 -8.39 -48.58
C GLY A 36 -31.52 -8.10 -49.94
N GLU A 37 -32.08 -7.14 -50.66
CA GLU A 37 -31.73 -6.85 -52.06
C GLU A 37 -30.45 -6.00 -52.22
N PHE A 38 -29.93 -5.39 -51.14
CA PHE A 38 -28.73 -4.56 -51.21
C PHE A 38 -27.45 -5.39 -51.21
N ASP A 39 -26.92 -5.70 -52.39
CA ASP A 39 -25.77 -6.58 -52.55
C ASP A 39 -24.45 -5.89 -52.97
N THR A 40 -24.45 -4.59 -53.31
CA THR A 40 -23.28 -3.93 -53.92
C THR A 40 -23.02 -2.53 -53.35
N PHE A 41 -21.78 -2.24 -52.98
CA PHE A 41 -21.32 -0.92 -52.54
C PHE A 41 -19.93 -0.56 -53.09
N GLU A 42 -19.59 0.72 -53.00
CA GLU A 42 -18.32 1.30 -53.45
C GLU A 42 -17.70 2.10 -52.30
N LEU A 43 -16.38 1.97 -52.13
CA LEU A 43 -15.55 2.73 -51.18
C LEU A 43 -14.38 3.35 -51.93
N ASP A 44 -13.98 4.56 -51.57
CA ASP A 44 -12.90 5.31 -52.21
C ASP A 44 -11.62 5.29 -51.36
N GLU A 45 -11.28 6.38 -50.68
CA GLU A 45 -10.02 6.57 -49.97
C GLU A 45 -9.85 5.58 -48.82
N GLN A 46 -10.97 5.12 -48.21
CA GLN A 46 -10.99 4.15 -47.11
C GLN A 46 -10.38 2.79 -47.49
N THR A 47 -10.37 2.45 -48.78
CA THR A 47 -9.86 1.16 -49.28
C THR A 47 -8.67 1.31 -50.24
N SER A 48 -8.05 2.49 -50.26
CA SER A 48 -6.84 2.80 -51.05
C SER A 48 -5.73 1.74 -50.90
N ASN A 49 -5.50 1.27 -49.66
CA ASN A 49 -4.48 0.27 -49.32
C ASN A 49 -4.95 -1.20 -49.39
N LEU A 50 -6.21 -1.46 -49.76
CA LEU A 50 -6.77 -2.81 -49.86
C LEU A 50 -6.47 -3.44 -51.23
N PHE A 51 -6.11 -4.72 -51.29
CA PHE A 51 -5.80 -5.46 -52.52
C PHE A 51 -6.99 -6.33 -52.96
N GLU A 52 -7.08 -6.61 -54.27
CA GLU A 52 -8.15 -7.46 -54.83
C GLU A 52 -7.90 -8.93 -54.48
N GLU A 53 -8.71 -9.47 -53.58
CA GLU A 53 -8.66 -10.83 -53.02
C GLU A 53 -10.10 -11.31 -52.75
N ASP A 54 -10.29 -12.63 -52.52
CA ASP A 54 -11.55 -13.16 -51.98
C ASP A 54 -11.65 -12.82 -50.49
N MET A 55 -12.74 -12.16 -50.07
CA MET A 55 -12.90 -11.62 -48.71
C MET A 55 -14.19 -12.08 -48.03
N ILE A 56 -14.23 -11.98 -46.71
CA ILE A 56 -15.42 -12.08 -45.87
C ILE A 56 -15.56 -10.74 -45.13
N CYS A 57 -16.72 -10.09 -45.22
CA CYS A 57 -17.02 -8.89 -44.44
C CYS A 57 -17.75 -9.27 -43.16
N TYR A 58 -17.23 -8.77 -42.04
CA TYR A 58 -17.86 -8.87 -40.72
C TYR A 58 -18.65 -7.59 -40.47
N ILE A 59 -19.94 -7.74 -40.19
CA ILE A 59 -20.90 -6.64 -40.13
C ILE A 59 -21.67 -6.72 -38.81
N GLN A 60 -21.69 -5.62 -38.04
CA GLN A 60 -22.52 -5.50 -36.86
C GLN A 60 -23.90 -4.96 -37.24
N THR A 61 -24.96 -5.57 -36.74
CA THR A 61 -26.34 -5.07 -36.88
C THR A 61 -26.64 -4.03 -35.79
N LYS A 62 -27.72 -3.26 -35.95
CA LYS A 62 -28.18 -2.30 -34.94
C LYS A 62 -28.45 -2.92 -33.57
N GLU A 63 -28.78 -4.21 -33.52
CA GLU A 63 -29.00 -4.97 -32.29
C GLU A 63 -27.70 -5.53 -31.66
N GLY A 64 -26.54 -5.28 -32.27
CA GLY A 64 -25.23 -5.72 -31.78
C GLY A 64 -24.76 -7.08 -32.31
N HIS A 65 -25.61 -7.83 -33.03
CA HIS A 65 -25.23 -9.12 -33.62
C HIS A 65 -24.16 -8.95 -34.70
N ILE A 66 -23.22 -9.89 -34.80
CA ILE A 66 -22.23 -9.94 -35.89
C ILE A 66 -22.69 -10.97 -36.93
N ILE A 67 -22.86 -10.50 -38.18
CA ILE A 67 -23.13 -11.33 -39.36
C ILE A 67 -21.93 -11.31 -40.31
N GLN A 68 -21.81 -12.35 -41.14
CA GLN A 68 -20.75 -12.51 -42.12
C GLN A 68 -21.31 -12.55 -43.54
N ARG A 69 -20.55 -12.06 -44.51
CA ARG A 69 -20.86 -12.12 -45.94
C ARG A 69 -19.58 -12.37 -46.75
N ASP A 70 -19.57 -13.34 -47.66
CA ASP A 70 -18.51 -13.40 -48.66
C ASP A 70 -18.60 -12.13 -49.53
N VAL A 71 -17.46 -11.59 -49.96
CA VAL A 71 -17.38 -10.37 -50.75
C VAL A 71 -16.47 -10.57 -51.95
N LEU A 72 -17.04 -10.35 -53.13
CA LEU A 72 -16.28 -10.18 -54.36
C LEU A 72 -15.81 -8.71 -54.41
N HIS A 73 -14.53 -8.49 -54.11
CA HIS A 73 -13.88 -7.19 -54.30
C HIS A 73 -13.40 -7.03 -55.75
N LYS A 74 -13.50 -5.81 -56.29
CA LYS A 74 -12.90 -5.43 -57.56
C LYS A 74 -12.31 -4.03 -57.47
N LYS A 75 -11.01 -3.89 -57.65
CA LYS A 75 -10.32 -2.60 -57.50
C LYS A 75 -10.44 -1.77 -58.77
N GLY A 76 -11.16 -0.65 -58.67
CA GLY A 76 -11.24 0.35 -59.74
C GLY A 76 -10.07 1.32 -59.70
N LYS A 77 -10.11 2.31 -60.60
CA LYS A 77 -9.07 3.35 -60.69
C LYS A 77 -9.18 4.38 -59.56
N ASP A 78 -10.40 4.80 -59.27
CA ASP A 78 -10.70 5.91 -58.35
C ASP A 78 -11.55 5.44 -57.13
N CYS A 79 -12.11 4.22 -57.16
CA CYS A 79 -12.82 3.56 -56.05
C CYS A 79 -12.72 2.02 -56.16
N SER A 80 -12.86 1.31 -55.04
CA SER A 80 -13.07 -0.14 -54.98
C SER A 80 -14.55 -0.48 -54.94
N LYS A 81 -14.96 -1.52 -55.68
CA LYS A 81 -16.34 -2.02 -55.67
C LYS A 81 -16.41 -3.37 -54.97
N PHE A 82 -17.43 -3.55 -54.14
CA PHE A 82 -17.64 -4.72 -53.30
C PHE A 82 -19.03 -5.28 -53.56
N LYS A 83 -19.10 -6.59 -53.81
CA LYS A 83 -20.38 -7.30 -53.94
C LYS A 83 -20.51 -8.39 -52.88
N LEU A 84 -21.50 -8.25 -52.00
CA LEU A 84 -21.88 -9.19 -50.96
C LEU A 84 -22.58 -10.43 -51.55
N ASN A 85 -22.20 -11.61 -51.06
CA ASN A 85 -22.92 -12.85 -51.29
C ASN A 85 -24.07 -12.98 -50.28
N GLY A 86 -25.27 -12.61 -50.70
CA GLY A 86 -26.43 -12.40 -49.81
C GLY A 86 -26.49 -10.95 -49.34
N GLY A 87 -27.30 -10.13 -50.00
CA GLY A 87 -27.41 -8.70 -49.69
C GLY A 87 -27.99 -8.42 -48.31
N LEU A 88 -28.01 -7.14 -47.93
CA LEU A 88 -28.62 -6.64 -46.70
C LEU A 88 -30.06 -6.17 -46.96
N LYS A 89 -30.93 -6.31 -45.96
CA LYS A 89 -32.24 -5.63 -45.92
C LYS A 89 -32.07 -4.16 -45.51
N ASN A 90 -33.14 -3.37 -45.64
CA ASN A 90 -33.15 -1.99 -45.15
C ASN A 90 -32.86 -1.95 -43.64
N GLY A 91 -31.90 -1.12 -43.23
CA GLY A 91 -31.42 -1.08 -41.85
C GLY A 91 -30.11 -0.31 -41.71
N GLU A 92 -29.71 -0.09 -40.46
CA GLU A 92 -28.42 0.49 -40.08
C GLU A 92 -27.46 -0.63 -39.69
N TYR A 93 -26.25 -0.61 -40.24
CA TYR A 93 -25.22 -1.62 -40.06
C TYR A 93 -23.86 -0.96 -39.90
N ARG A 94 -22.95 -1.54 -39.09
CA ARG A 94 -21.53 -1.13 -39.06
C ARG A 94 -20.69 -2.20 -39.77
N LEU A 95 -20.00 -1.81 -40.84
CA LEU A 95 -18.98 -2.64 -41.47
C LEU A 95 -17.74 -2.63 -40.57
N LEU A 96 -17.41 -3.76 -39.96
CA LEU A 96 -16.33 -3.84 -38.96
C LEU A 96 -14.98 -3.95 -39.67
N TYR A 97 -14.75 -5.06 -40.36
CA TYR A 97 -13.53 -5.36 -41.10
C TYR A 97 -13.79 -6.36 -42.23
N PHE A 98 -12.91 -6.39 -43.21
CA PHE A 98 -12.75 -7.51 -44.15
C PHE A 98 -11.71 -8.48 -43.60
N GLU A 99 -12.00 -9.78 -43.68
CA GLU A 99 -11.04 -10.88 -43.54
C GLU A 99 -10.76 -11.46 -44.92
N TYR A 100 -9.50 -11.71 -45.28
CA TYR A 100 -9.15 -12.19 -46.62
C TYR A 100 -7.91 -13.09 -46.60
N LYS A 101 -7.84 -14.01 -47.56
CA LYS A 101 -6.68 -14.90 -47.71
C LYS A 101 -5.58 -14.20 -48.51
N VAL A 102 -4.33 -14.50 -48.15
CA VAL A 102 -3.17 -13.91 -48.83
C VAL A 102 -2.81 -14.71 -50.08
N SER A 103 -2.83 -14.06 -51.24
CA SER A 103 -2.22 -14.59 -52.46
C SER A 103 -0.82 -13.98 -52.72
N GLY A 104 -0.06 -14.57 -53.64
CA GLY A 104 1.23 -14.01 -54.08
C GLY A 104 2.42 -14.19 -53.12
N PRO A 105 3.53 -13.45 -53.32
CA PRO A 105 4.82 -13.69 -52.68
C PRO A 105 4.90 -13.32 -51.19
N ASP A 106 3.87 -12.67 -50.63
CA ASP A 106 3.79 -12.42 -49.19
C ASP A 106 3.10 -13.55 -48.41
N LYS A 107 2.56 -14.58 -49.10
CA LYS A 107 1.96 -15.76 -48.48
C LYS A 107 2.97 -16.60 -47.69
N ASP A 108 4.23 -16.60 -48.13
CA ASP A 108 5.32 -17.36 -47.50
C ASP A 108 6.07 -16.54 -46.43
N LYS A 109 5.72 -15.26 -46.25
CA LYS A 109 6.30 -14.38 -45.23
C LYS A 109 5.59 -14.57 -43.89
N GLY A 110 6.18 -15.36 -43.00
CA GLY A 110 5.69 -15.60 -41.64
C GLY A 110 4.59 -16.66 -41.50
N GLY A 111 4.12 -17.26 -42.61
CA GLY A 111 3.16 -18.37 -42.58
C GLY A 111 1.69 -17.97 -42.36
N PHE A 112 1.37 -16.67 -42.46
CA PHE A 112 0.01 -16.15 -42.29
C PHE A 112 -0.88 -16.47 -43.50
N SER A 113 -1.96 -17.22 -43.28
CA SER A 113 -2.90 -17.64 -44.34
C SER A 113 -4.10 -16.71 -44.51
N VAL A 114 -4.35 -15.82 -43.54
CA VAL A 114 -5.49 -14.91 -43.43
C VAL A 114 -5.01 -13.54 -42.91
N ARG A 115 -5.65 -12.45 -43.33
CA ARG A 115 -5.41 -11.06 -42.88
C ARG A 115 -6.74 -10.37 -42.59
N ASN A 116 -6.70 -9.30 -41.81
CA ASN A 116 -7.83 -8.36 -41.66
C ASN A 116 -7.50 -6.96 -42.21
N PHE A 117 -8.55 -6.24 -42.61
CA PHE A 117 -8.51 -4.82 -42.99
C PHE A 117 -9.73 -4.12 -42.39
N GLY A 118 -9.50 -3.12 -41.55
CA GLY A 118 -10.56 -2.42 -40.84
C GLY A 118 -11.36 -1.50 -41.77
N LEU A 119 -12.61 -1.26 -41.37
CA LEU A 119 -13.52 -0.31 -42.02
C LEU A 119 -14.11 0.62 -40.98
N GLY A 120 -14.65 0.05 -39.90
CA GLY A 120 -15.20 0.80 -38.76
C GLY A 120 -16.38 1.72 -39.08
N MET A 121 -16.96 1.65 -40.29
CA MET A 121 -17.94 2.63 -40.78
C MET A 121 -19.38 2.13 -40.71
N ARG A 122 -20.30 3.00 -40.31
CA ARG A 122 -21.75 2.78 -40.46
C ARG A 122 -22.23 3.02 -41.88
N ILE A 123 -23.13 2.17 -42.34
CA ILE A 123 -23.94 2.35 -43.53
C ILE A 123 -25.43 2.28 -43.17
N LEU A 124 -26.22 3.14 -43.80
CA LEU A 124 -27.67 3.03 -43.84
C LEU A 124 -28.08 2.43 -45.18
N VAL A 125 -28.72 1.28 -45.14
CA VAL A 125 -29.29 0.60 -46.32
C VAL A 125 -30.75 1.02 -46.46
N GLU A 126 -31.08 1.56 -47.63
CA GLU A 126 -32.42 2.04 -47.99
C GLU A 126 -32.91 1.33 -49.25
N LYS A 127 -34.20 1.51 -49.58
CA LYS A 127 -34.83 0.79 -50.71
C LYS A 127 -34.16 1.06 -52.06
N ASP A 128 -33.60 2.25 -52.24
CA ASP A 128 -33.04 2.72 -53.51
C ASP A 128 -31.50 2.79 -53.50
N GLY A 129 -30.83 2.28 -52.45
CA GLY A 129 -29.37 2.27 -52.34
C GLY A 129 -28.83 2.25 -50.91
N TYR A 130 -27.70 2.90 -50.68
CA TYR A 130 -27.06 3.04 -49.37
C TYR A 130 -26.46 4.42 -49.17
N ARG A 131 -26.22 4.78 -47.90
CA ARG A 131 -25.47 5.96 -47.51
C ARG A 131 -24.45 5.60 -46.44
N ILE A 132 -23.20 6.02 -46.63
CA ILE A 132 -22.18 5.98 -45.56
C ILE A 132 -22.56 7.06 -44.54
N MET A 133 -22.63 6.66 -43.27
CA MET A 133 -23.10 7.49 -42.16
C MET A 133 -21.96 8.19 -41.43
N ASP A 134 -20.82 7.50 -41.28
CA ASP A 134 -19.64 8.01 -40.60
C ASP A 134 -18.72 8.73 -41.60
N GLU A 135 -18.16 9.86 -41.18
CA GLU A 135 -17.13 10.57 -41.95
C GLU A 135 -15.83 9.77 -41.92
N TYR A 136 -15.13 9.66 -43.06
CA TYR A 136 -13.78 9.12 -43.09
C TYR A 136 -12.78 10.27 -43.11
N ASN A 137 -11.86 10.30 -42.14
CA ASN A 137 -10.84 11.33 -42.06
C ASN A 137 -9.55 10.83 -42.74
N PRO A 138 -9.18 11.34 -43.94
CA PRO A 138 -8.01 10.84 -44.67
C PRO A 138 -6.67 11.20 -44.02
N ASN A 139 -6.62 12.16 -43.08
CA ASN A 139 -5.41 12.45 -42.33
C ASN A 139 -5.16 11.41 -41.24
N TYR A 140 -6.22 10.97 -40.55
CA TYR A 140 -6.14 9.94 -39.50
C TYR A 140 -6.27 8.52 -40.06
N GLY A 141 -6.77 8.35 -41.29
CA GLY A 141 -6.96 7.06 -41.94
C GLY A 141 -8.08 6.20 -41.31
N LEU A 142 -9.01 6.82 -40.59
CA LEU A 142 -10.01 6.16 -39.76
C LEU A 142 -11.41 6.78 -39.96
N SER A 143 -12.44 5.97 -39.72
CA SER A 143 -13.85 6.38 -39.71
C SER A 143 -14.22 6.99 -38.36
N GLY A 144 -14.86 8.16 -38.37
CA GLY A 144 -15.15 8.99 -37.21
C GLY A 144 -14.65 10.43 -37.39
N LYS A 145 -14.88 11.29 -36.40
CA LYS A 145 -14.31 12.65 -36.31
C LYS A 145 -13.22 12.77 -35.25
N GLY A 146 -13.16 11.82 -34.32
CA GLY A 146 -12.25 11.84 -33.18
C GLY A 146 -12.76 12.68 -32.01
N THR A 147 -14.06 12.97 -31.92
CA THR A 147 -14.71 13.60 -30.75
C THR A 147 -15.34 12.54 -29.84
N GLU A 148 -15.81 12.93 -28.65
CA GLU A 148 -16.50 12.05 -27.71
C GLU A 148 -17.71 11.34 -28.35
N GLU A 149 -18.54 12.05 -29.12
CA GLU A 149 -19.75 11.50 -29.72
C GLU A 149 -19.53 10.79 -31.05
N GLU A 150 -18.42 11.09 -31.74
CA GLU A 150 -18.03 10.51 -33.02
C GLU A 150 -16.53 10.09 -33.01
N PRO A 151 -16.13 9.13 -32.15
CA PRO A 151 -14.74 8.72 -31.99
C PRO A 151 -14.21 7.99 -33.23
N PHE A 152 -12.88 7.93 -33.39
CA PHE A 152 -12.26 7.12 -34.42
C PHE A 152 -12.36 5.62 -34.08
N ILE A 153 -12.95 4.84 -34.98
CA ILE A 153 -13.36 3.47 -34.69
C ILE A 153 -12.25 2.46 -35.00
N ILE A 154 -11.85 1.66 -34.00
CA ILE A 154 -10.82 0.62 -34.09
C ILE A 154 -11.48 -0.78 -34.16
N THR A 155 -11.34 -1.47 -35.30
CA THR A 155 -11.97 -2.78 -35.53
C THR A 155 -10.99 -3.88 -35.95
N SER A 156 -9.69 -3.60 -36.00
CA SER A 156 -8.67 -4.55 -36.46
C SER A 156 -7.26 -4.11 -36.08
N ALA A 157 -6.29 -5.04 -36.16
CA ALA A 157 -4.87 -4.72 -36.04
C ALA A 157 -4.40 -3.70 -37.10
N SER A 158 -5.03 -3.66 -38.28
CA SER A 158 -4.72 -2.66 -39.32
C SER A 158 -5.09 -1.23 -38.91
N HIS A 159 -6.14 -1.05 -38.08
CA HIS A 159 -6.46 0.25 -37.48
C HIS A 159 -5.47 0.60 -36.36
N LEU A 160 -4.98 -0.36 -35.57
CA LEU A 160 -3.89 -0.12 -34.60
C LEU A 160 -2.58 0.29 -35.30
N ASP A 161 -2.20 -0.35 -36.41
CA ASP A 161 -1.02 0.05 -37.20
C ASP A 161 -1.22 1.41 -37.89
N THR A 162 -2.47 1.80 -38.16
CA THR A 162 -2.81 3.17 -38.60
C THR A 162 -2.65 4.18 -37.46
N LEU A 163 -3.21 3.89 -36.28
CA LEU A 163 -3.03 4.70 -35.06
C LEU A 163 -1.55 4.87 -34.69
N ARG A 164 -0.77 3.79 -34.81
CA ARG A 164 0.68 3.81 -34.68
C ARG A 164 1.32 4.79 -35.66
N LYS A 165 1.00 4.73 -36.96
CA LYS A 165 1.59 5.63 -37.97
C LYS A 165 1.24 7.10 -37.69
N ILE A 166 -0.03 7.40 -37.39
CA ILE A 166 -0.50 8.79 -37.21
C ILE A 166 -0.05 9.41 -35.90
N THR A 167 0.06 8.66 -34.80
CA THR A 167 0.62 9.18 -33.53
C THR A 167 2.05 9.68 -33.72
N ASN A 168 2.79 9.06 -34.64
CA ASN A 168 4.16 9.47 -34.99
C ASN A 168 4.22 10.57 -36.07
N THR A 169 3.11 11.17 -36.51
CA THR A 169 3.09 12.26 -37.52
C THR A 169 2.10 13.40 -37.27
N LEU A 170 1.07 13.19 -36.44
CA LEU A 170 -0.02 14.12 -36.14
C LEU A 170 -0.24 14.21 -34.62
N PRO A 171 -0.74 15.35 -34.10
CA PRO A 171 -1.17 15.43 -32.71
C PRO A 171 -2.36 14.50 -32.44
N THR A 172 -2.39 13.91 -31.25
CA THR A 172 -3.47 13.04 -30.76
C THR A 172 -4.19 13.61 -29.53
N GLU A 173 -3.79 14.79 -29.06
CA GLU A 173 -4.36 15.50 -27.92
C GLU A 173 -5.85 15.81 -28.15
N GLY A 174 -6.71 15.44 -27.20
CA GLY A 174 -8.17 15.58 -27.31
C GLY A 174 -8.82 14.70 -28.39
N VAL A 175 -8.09 13.74 -28.99
CA VAL A 175 -8.62 12.84 -30.03
C VAL A 175 -9.05 11.52 -29.43
N TYR A 176 -10.30 11.14 -29.71
CA TYR A 176 -10.94 9.93 -29.19
C TYR A 176 -10.82 8.76 -30.17
N PHE A 177 -10.48 7.58 -29.63
CA PHE A 177 -10.41 6.30 -30.32
C PHE A 177 -11.22 5.27 -29.51
N SER A 178 -12.14 4.54 -30.15
CA SER A 178 -12.95 3.51 -29.48
C SER A 178 -12.90 2.19 -30.23
N GLN A 179 -12.61 1.10 -29.51
CA GLN A 179 -12.53 -0.25 -30.03
C GLN A 179 -13.93 -0.88 -30.15
N MET A 180 -14.15 -1.69 -31.19
CA MET A 180 -15.44 -2.34 -31.47
C MET A 180 -15.35 -3.83 -31.80
N THR A 181 -14.16 -4.44 -31.70
CA THR A 181 -13.94 -5.87 -31.97
C THR A 181 -12.79 -6.41 -31.14
N HIS A 182 -12.74 -7.72 -30.92
CA HIS A 182 -11.55 -8.39 -30.38
C HIS A 182 -10.46 -8.52 -31.45
N ILE A 183 -9.23 -8.08 -31.14
CA ILE A 183 -8.09 -8.15 -32.05
C ILE A 183 -7.26 -9.39 -31.69
N GLN A 184 -7.08 -10.30 -32.66
CA GLN A 184 -6.49 -11.62 -32.42
C GLN A 184 -4.96 -11.62 -32.57
N GLY A 185 -4.30 -12.55 -31.88
CA GLY A 185 -2.83 -12.66 -31.89
C GLY A 185 -2.21 -12.92 -33.26
N SER A 186 -2.91 -13.61 -34.17
CA SER A 186 -2.49 -13.77 -35.57
C SER A 186 -2.30 -12.43 -36.28
N ASP A 187 -3.18 -11.48 -35.98
CA ASP A 187 -3.29 -10.21 -36.68
C ASP A 187 -2.23 -9.24 -36.14
N MET A 188 -2.04 -9.21 -34.81
CA MET A 188 -0.94 -8.49 -34.18
C MET A 188 0.43 -9.01 -34.61
N LEU A 189 0.62 -10.33 -34.72
CA LEU A 189 1.84 -10.94 -35.24
C LEU A 189 2.12 -10.55 -36.69
N TYR A 190 1.09 -10.54 -37.55
CA TYR A 190 1.24 -10.11 -38.94
C TYR A 190 1.65 -8.62 -39.03
N HIS A 191 1.04 -7.75 -38.24
CA HIS A 191 1.43 -6.34 -38.22
C HIS A 191 2.84 -6.11 -37.62
N GLY A 192 3.25 -6.90 -36.62
CA GLY A 192 4.65 -6.94 -36.16
C GLY A 192 5.64 -7.23 -37.29
N TYR A 193 5.33 -8.21 -38.15
CA TYR A 193 6.12 -8.53 -39.34
C TYR A 193 6.23 -7.35 -40.34
N LEU A 194 5.26 -6.43 -40.36
CA LEU A 194 5.25 -5.28 -41.27
C LEU A 194 5.98 -4.05 -40.73
N CYS A 195 6.04 -3.85 -39.41
CA CYS A 195 6.52 -2.60 -38.82
C CYS A 195 7.99 -2.60 -38.39
N ASP A 196 8.60 -3.77 -38.14
CA ASP A 196 10.00 -3.88 -37.70
C ASP A 196 10.77 -4.97 -38.49
N PRO A 197 12.05 -4.78 -38.86
CA PRO A 197 12.87 -5.80 -39.54
C PRO A 197 13.06 -7.11 -38.76
N ASP A 198 13.00 -7.07 -37.43
CA ASP A 198 13.05 -8.25 -36.56
C ASP A 198 11.63 -8.86 -36.35
N HIS A 199 10.62 -8.32 -37.02
CA HIS A 199 9.21 -8.75 -37.05
C HIS A 199 8.43 -8.56 -35.74
N TYR A 200 8.78 -7.54 -34.96
CA TYR A 200 8.12 -7.17 -33.71
C TYR A 200 7.20 -5.94 -33.85
N TRP A 201 6.23 -5.81 -32.94
CA TRP A 201 5.41 -4.62 -32.82
C TRP A 201 6.24 -3.39 -32.42
N THR A 202 6.35 -2.42 -33.32
CA THR A 202 6.76 -1.06 -32.98
C THR A 202 5.63 -0.38 -32.19
N PRO A 203 5.87 0.15 -30.97
CA PRO A 203 4.81 0.73 -30.15
C PRO A 203 4.11 1.96 -30.78
N ILE A 204 2.88 2.23 -30.35
CA ILE A 204 2.17 3.49 -30.63
C ILE A 204 2.84 4.60 -29.81
N GLY A 205 3.26 5.69 -30.46
CA GLY A 205 4.15 6.68 -29.85
C GLY A 205 5.49 6.06 -29.43
N TYR A 206 6.32 5.64 -30.39
CA TYR A 206 7.62 5.00 -30.10
C TYR A 206 8.75 6.01 -29.82
N ASP A 207 8.49 7.30 -30.03
CA ASP A 207 9.43 8.41 -29.88
C ASP A 207 8.92 9.31 -28.74
N MET A 208 9.79 9.63 -27.77
CA MET A 208 9.45 10.53 -26.65
C MET A 208 9.04 11.94 -27.11
N ASN A 209 9.43 12.35 -28.32
CA ASN A 209 9.03 13.62 -28.93
C ASN A 209 7.64 13.55 -29.59
N ARG A 210 7.04 12.34 -29.67
CA ARG A 210 5.73 12.04 -30.27
C ARG A 210 4.98 11.01 -29.42
N PRO A 211 4.74 11.32 -28.12
CA PRO A 211 3.96 10.45 -27.25
C PRO A 211 2.51 10.37 -27.74
N PHE A 212 1.82 9.30 -27.35
CA PHE A 212 0.37 9.27 -27.44
C PHE A 212 -0.25 10.24 -26.42
N ARG A 213 -1.24 11.03 -26.85
CA ARG A 213 -1.98 12.02 -26.04
C ARG A 213 -3.50 11.90 -26.16
N GLY A 214 -3.98 10.86 -26.82
CA GLY A 214 -5.41 10.67 -27.09
C GLY A 214 -6.13 9.93 -25.97
N ILE A 215 -7.43 9.78 -26.18
CA ILE A 215 -8.30 8.92 -25.38
C ILE A 215 -8.45 7.60 -26.14
N TYR A 216 -8.03 6.48 -25.55
CA TYR A 216 -8.21 5.14 -26.09
C TYR A 216 -9.16 4.33 -25.21
N ASP A 217 -10.36 4.08 -25.73
CA ASP A 217 -11.39 3.28 -25.11
C ASP A 217 -11.40 1.86 -25.70
N GLY A 218 -11.19 0.85 -24.85
CA GLY A 218 -11.22 -0.57 -25.18
C GLY A 218 -12.63 -1.16 -25.26
N ASN A 219 -13.63 -0.52 -24.64
CA ASN A 219 -15.06 -0.85 -24.76
C ASN A 219 -15.37 -2.35 -24.56
N GLY A 220 -14.78 -2.96 -23.52
CA GLY A 220 -14.91 -4.38 -23.17
C GLY A 220 -14.21 -5.37 -24.13
N TYR A 221 -13.58 -4.90 -25.21
CA TYR A 221 -12.87 -5.75 -26.15
C TYR A 221 -11.41 -6.02 -25.72
N TYR A 222 -10.82 -7.07 -26.28
CA TYR A 222 -9.44 -7.47 -25.97
C TYR A 222 -8.51 -7.30 -27.17
N ILE A 223 -7.24 -7.06 -26.89
CA ILE A 223 -6.12 -7.17 -27.83
C ILE A 223 -5.26 -8.36 -27.38
N GLN A 224 -4.99 -9.31 -28.27
CA GLN A 224 -4.24 -10.53 -27.96
C GLN A 224 -2.90 -10.56 -28.69
N GLY A 225 -1.87 -11.17 -28.07
CA GLY A 225 -0.65 -11.55 -28.76
C GLY A 225 0.25 -10.40 -29.21
N VAL A 226 0.25 -9.28 -28.49
CA VAL A 226 1.20 -8.17 -28.74
C VAL A 226 2.61 -8.68 -28.48
N LYS A 227 3.52 -8.53 -29.45
CA LYS A 227 4.93 -8.90 -29.28
C LYS A 227 5.85 -7.71 -29.54
N SER A 228 6.29 -7.01 -28.49
CA SER A 228 7.24 -5.90 -28.62
C SER A 228 8.54 -6.21 -27.89
N VAL A 229 9.63 -6.32 -28.65
CA VAL A 229 10.93 -6.78 -28.15
C VAL A 229 12.01 -5.74 -28.46
N SER A 230 12.82 -5.39 -27.45
CA SER A 230 14.01 -4.57 -27.57
C SER A 230 15.22 -5.40 -27.98
N SER A 231 16.04 -4.89 -28.92
CA SER A 231 17.25 -5.57 -29.40
C SER A 231 18.55 -5.19 -28.67
N ASN A 232 18.56 -4.10 -27.88
CA ASN A 232 19.51 -3.79 -26.77
C ASN A 232 19.48 -2.32 -26.28
N THR A 233 18.86 -1.39 -27.02
CA THR A 233 18.98 0.06 -26.73
C THR A 233 17.66 0.83 -26.79
N THR A 234 16.57 0.19 -27.23
CA THR A 234 15.25 0.83 -27.33
C THR A 234 14.49 0.77 -26.00
N ILE A 235 14.06 1.93 -25.53
CA ILE A 235 13.24 2.12 -24.33
C ILE A 235 11.76 2.26 -24.71
N GLY A 236 10.84 2.22 -23.74
CA GLY A 236 9.41 2.44 -24.00
C GLY A 236 8.77 1.31 -24.80
N ARG A 237 8.70 0.11 -24.21
CA ARG A 237 8.15 -1.10 -24.86
C ARG A 237 6.79 -1.48 -24.31
N GLY A 238 5.85 -1.80 -25.21
CA GLY A 238 4.46 -2.11 -24.90
C GLY A 238 3.59 -2.09 -26.17
N LEU A 239 2.26 -2.08 -26.00
CA LEU A 239 1.35 -1.68 -27.08
C LEU A 239 1.57 -0.20 -27.44
N PHE A 240 1.62 0.65 -26.40
CA PHE A 240 2.04 2.05 -26.44
C PHE A 240 3.46 2.20 -25.89
N GLY A 241 4.26 3.10 -26.46
CA GLY A 241 5.66 3.31 -26.09
C GLY A 241 5.78 4.42 -25.05
N PHE A 242 5.40 5.62 -25.45
CA PHE A 242 5.36 6.83 -24.63
C PHE A 242 3.95 7.44 -24.61
N ALA A 243 3.52 7.92 -23.44
CA ALA A 243 2.27 8.67 -23.28
C ALA A 243 2.47 9.94 -22.42
N CYS A 244 1.70 10.98 -22.71
CA CYS A 244 1.67 12.26 -22.01
C CYS A 244 0.24 12.80 -22.05
N GLY A 245 -0.38 13.12 -20.90
CA GLY A 245 -1.80 13.52 -20.84
C GLY A 245 -2.83 12.53 -21.42
N ALA A 246 -2.44 11.29 -21.71
CA ALA A 246 -3.32 10.32 -22.39
C ALA A 246 -4.31 9.66 -21.43
N VAL A 247 -5.43 9.17 -21.97
CA VAL A 247 -6.43 8.41 -21.23
C VAL A 247 -6.58 7.02 -21.84
N PHE A 248 -6.49 5.98 -21.01
CA PHE A 248 -6.78 4.60 -21.39
C PHE A 248 -7.96 4.10 -20.56
N ASN A 249 -9.05 3.68 -21.21
CA ASN A 249 -10.25 3.16 -20.56
C ASN A 249 -10.56 1.73 -21.03
N ASP A 250 -10.89 0.83 -20.10
CA ASP A 250 -11.37 -0.54 -20.35
C ASP A 250 -10.51 -1.37 -21.34
N VAL A 251 -9.19 -1.10 -21.37
CA VAL A 251 -8.27 -1.76 -22.30
C VAL A 251 -7.82 -3.11 -21.72
N THR A 252 -8.27 -4.21 -22.34
CA THR A 252 -7.81 -5.56 -21.98
C THR A 252 -6.75 -6.07 -22.97
N ILE A 253 -5.55 -6.39 -22.48
CA ILE A 253 -4.49 -7.03 -23.28
C ILE A 253 -4.21 -8.43 -22.73
N LYS A 254 -4.09 -9.43 -23.60
CA LYS A 254 -3.85 -10.83 -23.17
C LYS A 254 -2.80 -11.57 -23.99
N ASP A 255 -2.26 -12.65 -23.42
CA ASP A 255 -1.32 -13.60 -24.05
C ASP A 255 -0.18 -12.91 -24.83
N SER A 256 0.35 -11.81 -24.28
CA SER A 256 1.31 -10.92 -24.93
C SER A 256 2.73 -11.13 -24.40
N TYR A 257 3.74 -10.79 -25.19
CA TYR A 257 5.16 -11.03 -24.89
C TYR A 257 5.98 -9.76 -25.12
N ILE A 258 6.42 -9.14 -24.03
CA ILE A 258 7.12 -7.86 -24.03
C ILE A 258 8.54 -8.05 -23.50
N VAL A 259 9.53 -7.47 -24.17
CA VAL A 259 10.93 -7.48 -23.72
C VAL A 259 11.51 -6.08 -23.85
N GLY A 260 12.07 -5.55 -22.76
CA GLY A 260 12.64 -4.20 -22.74
C GLY A 260 13.91 -4.05 -21.92
N THR A 261 14.53 -2.87 -22.07
CA THR A 261 15.72 -2.45 -21.32
C THR A 261 15.40 -1.34 -20.32
N TYR A 262 14.48 -0.46 -20.68
CA TYR A 262 13.99 0.61 -19.81
C TYR A 262 12.53 0.91 -20.16
N GLY A 263 11.67 0.93 -19.14
CA GLY A 263 10.24 1.23 -19.31
C GLY A 263 9.55 0.24 -20.24
N ALA A 264 9.37 -1.00 -19.76
CA ALA A 264 8.58 -2.00 -20.47
C ALA A 264 7.32 -2.37 -19.68
N GLY A 265 6.15 -2.19 -20.30
CA GLY A 265 4.86 -2.57 -19.75
C GLY A 265 3.90 -3.00 -20.85
N THR A 266 2.95 -3.88 -20.56
CA THR A 266 2.14 -4.50 -21.62
C THR A 266 1.21 -3.50 -22.30
N LEU A 267 0.60 -2.59 -21.53
CA LEU A 267 -0.17 -1.48 -22.06
C LEU A 267 0.76 -0.36 -22.52
N LEU A 268 1.62 0.13 -21.62
CA LEU A 268 2.42 1.33 -21.83
C LEU A 268 3.87 1.13 -21.37
N GLY A 269 4.83 1.56 -22.20
CA GLY A 269 6.24 1.61 -21.84
C GLY A 269 6.57 2.66 -20.78
N ILE A 270 6.39 3.95 -21.11
CA ILE A 270 6.81 5.09 -20.28
C ILE A 270 5.73 6.19 -20.28
N VAL A 271 5.39 6.71 -19.10
CA VAL A 271 4.66 7.98 -18.94
C VAL A 271 5.67 9.12 -18.87
N ILE A 272 5.46 10.21 -19.63
CA ILE A 272 6.31 11.41 -19.61
C ILE A 272 5.50 12.68 -19.30
N SER A 273 6.18 13.79 -19.03
CA SER A 273 5.60 15.13 -18.87
C SER A 273 6.18 16.11 -19.89
N ASP A 274 5.41 17.14 -20.25
CA ASP A 274 5.93 18.31 -20.93
C ASP A 274 6.53 19.31 -19.94
N ALA A 275 7.48 20.11 -20.41
CA ALA A 275 8.25 21.03 -19.59
C ALA A 275 7.44 22.26 -19.10
N GLY A 276 6.57 22.05 -18.12
CA GLY A 276 5.80 23.10 -17.45
C GLY A 276 4.34 22.78 -17.17
N GLU A 277 3.81 21.67 -17.70
CA GLU A 277 2.40 21.29 -17.62
C GLU A 277 2.25 19.92 -16.93
N LEU A 278 1.32 19.83 -15.98
CA LEU A 278 1.08 18.65 -15.13
C LEU A 278 0.01 17.73 -15.73
N ASP A 279 0.20 17.36 -17.00
CA ASP A 279 -0.77 16.57 -17.77
C ASP A 279 -0.73 15.10 -17.36
N ALA A 280 -1.56 14.76 -16.37
CA ALA A 280 -1.65 13.42 -15.82
C ALA A 280 -2.11 12.40 -16.88
N THR A 281 -1.31 11.35 -17.09
CA THR A 281 -1.75 10.17 -17.85
C THR A 281 -2.64 9.31 -16.95
N GLN A 282 -3.72 8.78 -17.51
CA GLN A 282 -4.80 8.14 -16.78
C GLN A 282 -5.08 6.74 -17.33
N ILE A 283 -5.27 5.77 -16.43
CA ILE A 283 -5.53 4.36 -16.77
C ILE A 283 -6.71 3.86 -15.92
N TYR A 284 -7.82 3.54 -16.55
CA TYR A 284 -9.06 3.12 -15.89
C TYR A 284 -9.52 1.75 -16.40
N ASN A 285 -9.86 0.84 -15.48
CA ASN A 285 -10.40 -0.50 -15.78
C ASN A 285 -9.54 -1.31 -16.80
N CYS A 286 -8.22 -1.05 -16.87
CA CYS A 286 -7.33 -1.71 -17.81
C CYS A 286 -6.76 -3.02 -17.22
N LYS A 287 -6.63 -4.05 -18.05
CA LYS A 287 -6.33 -5.42 -17.60
C LYS A 287 -5.24 -6.06 -18.46
N VAL A 288 -4.27 -6.68 -17.82
CA VAL A 288 -3.23 -7.49 -18.49
C VAL A 288 -3.32 -8.92 -18.01
N ILE A 289 -3.59 -9.86 -18.92
CA ILE A 289 -3.93 -11.25 -18.60
C ILE A 289 -2.92 -12.21 -19.26
N SER A 290 -2.42 -13.19 -18.51
CA SER A 290 -1.57 -14.30 -19.01
C SER A 290 -0.41 -13.88 -19.92
N SER A 291 0.18 -12.71 -19.66
CA SER A 291 1.24 -12.12 -20.48
C SER A 291 2.61 -12.30 -19.84
N GLU A 292 3.66 -12.14 -20.62
CA GLU A 292 5.05 -12.26 -20.16
C GLU A 292 5.81 -10.95 -20.44
N VAL A 293 6.38 -10.35 -19.39
CA VAL A 293 7.15 -9.11 -19.46
C VAL A 293 8.56 -9.38 -18.92
N TYR A 294 9.56 -9.27 -19.80
CA TYR A 294 10.96 -9.53 -19.45
C TYR A 294 11.86 -8.32 -19.60
N GLY A 295 12.81 -8.24 -18.68
CA GLY A 295 13.99 -7.43 -18.79
C GLY A 295 15.12 -8.13 -19.53
N LEU A 296 15.90 -7.38 -20.30
CA LEU A 296 17.28 -7.76 -20.63
C LEU A 296 18.23 -7.46 -19.45
N ASP A 297 19.43 -8.02 -19.48
CA ASP A 297 20.51 -7.75 -18.52
C ASP A 297 20.68 -6.23 -18.29
N GLY A 298 20.64 -5.81 -17.02
CA GLY A 298 20.74 -4.41 -16.60
C GLY A 298 19.46 -3.58 -16.76
N CYS A 299 18.30 -4.20 -17.02
CA CYS A 299 17.04 -3.45 -17.15
C CYS A 299 16.64 -2.72 -15.86
N LEU A 300 16.22 -1.46 -15.98
CA LEU A 300 16.02 -0.61 -14.80
C LEU A 300 14.57 -0.54 -14.28
N SER A 301 13.58 -0.92 -15.08
CA SER A 301 12.16 -0.73 -14.75
C SER A 301 11.22 -1.54 -15.65
N LEU A 302 10.34 -2.35 -15.04
CA LEU A 302 9.32 -3.18 -15.70
C LEU A 302 8.00 -3.18 -14.90
N GLY A 303 6.87 -3.13 -15.59
CA GLY A 303 5.55 -3.29 -14.97
C GLY A 303 4.62 -4.18 -15.78
N GLY A 304 3.61 -4.78 -15.16
CA GLY A 304 2.60 -5.55 -15.91
C GLY A 304 1.82 -4.67 -16.89
N LEU A 305 1.37 -3.50 -16.43
CA LEU A 305 0.66 -2.48 -17.22
C LEU A 305 1.60 -1.38 -17.72
N VAL A 306 2.33 -0.72 -16.81
CA VAL A 306 3.15 0.47 -17.10
C VAL A 306 4.61 0.24 -16.74
N GLY A 307 5.51 0.40 -17.72
CA GLY A 307 6.93 0.13 -17.53
C GLY A 307 7.65 1.13 -16.63
N ALA A 308 7.44 2.44 -16.82
CA ALA A 308 8.02 3.49 -15.97
C ALA A 308 7.22 4.81 -16.04
N VAL A 309 7.48 5.72 -15.09
CA VAL A 309 6.97 7.09 -15.03
C VAL A 309 8.19 8.02 -14.92
N ASP A 310 8.35 8.94 -15.88
CA ASP A 310 9.49 9.84 -15.94
C ASP A 310 9.37 11.00 -14.92
N SER A 311 10.45 11.77 -14.80
CA SER A 311 10.59 12.84 -13.83
C SER A 311 9.48 13.88 -14.00
N LYS A 312 8.87 14.31 -12.89
CA LYS A 312 7.70 15.23 -12.85
C LYS A 312 6.42 14.73 -13.54
N ALA A 313 6.41 13.53 -14.11
CA ALA A 313 5.20 12.98 -14.70
C ALA A 313 4.22 12.48 -13.64
N VAL A 314 2.93 12.59 -13.96
CA VAL A 314 1.82 12.17 -13.10
C VAL A 314 1.10 11.01 -13.75
N LEU A 315 0.92 9.92 -13.00
CA LEU A 315 0.15 8.75 -13.41
C LEU A 315 -0.96 8.48 -12.40
N ASN A 316 -2.20 8.47 -12.89
CA ASN A 316 -3.36 8.03 -12.12
C ASN A 316 -3.85 6.70 -12.70
N ILE A 317 -4.03 5.69 -11.85
CA ILE A 317 -4.57 4.39 -12.24
C ILE A 317 -5.67 3.95 -11.28
N ALA A 318 -6.82 3.51 -11.82
CA ALA A 318 -7.89 2.95 -11.00
C ALA A 318 -8.55 1.71 -11.61
N SER A 319 -9.10 0.85 -10.73
CA SER A 319 -9.88 -0.37 -11.07
C SER A 319 -9.18 -1.32 -12.05
N SER A 320 -7.86 -1.28 -12.09
CA SER A 320 -7.03 -1.94 -13.11
C SER A 320 -6.26 -3.14 -12.55
N SER A 321 -5.94 -4.13 -13.39
CA SER A 321 -5.37 -5.40 -12.94
C SER A 321 -4.23 -5.97 -13.80
N SER A 322 -3.40 -6.78 -13.15
CA SER A 322 -2.42 -7.68 -13.77
C SER A 322 -2.71 -9.08 -13.26
N GLU A 323 -3.10 -9.99 -14.15
CA GLU A 323 -3.67 -11.30 -13.81
C GLU A 323 -2.90 -12.44 -14.49
N GLY A 324 -2.47 -13.43 -13.71
CA GLY A 324 -1.83 -14.66 -14.21
C GLY A 324 -0.58 -14.44 -15.10
N SER A 325 -0.01 -13.24 -15.09
CA SER A 325 1.13 -12.85 -15.93
C SER A 325 2.45 -13.12 -15.21
N LYS A 326 3.56 -13.09 -15.95
CA LYS A 326 4.91 -13.27 -15.41
C LYS A 326 5.77 -12.06 -15.74
N ILE A 327 6.31 -11.41 -14.71
CA ILE A 327 7.05 -10.15 -14.83
C ILE A 327 8.42 -10.36 -14.16
N GLU A 328 9.50 -10.33 -14.94
CA GLU A 328 10.84 -10.74 -14.49
C GLU A 328 11.94 -9.83 -15.05
N GLY A 329 12.78 -9.28 -14.17
CA GLY A 329 13.88 -8.38 -14.54
C GLY A 329 14.92 -8.17 -13.44
N ASP A 330 15.81 -7.21 -13.65
CA ASP A 330 16.97 -6.97 -12.78
C ASP A 330 16.69 -5.92 -11.72
N TYR A 331 16.07 -4.80 -12.08
CA TYR A 331 15.70 -3.72 -11.16
C TYR A 331 14.26 -3.22 -11.37
N ASN A 332 13.66 -2.74 -10.28
CA ASN A 332 12.35 -2.08 -10.21
C ASN A 332 11.25 -2.80 -11.02
N VAL A 333 10.92 -4.02 -10.59
CA VAL A 333 9.92 -4.89 -11.21
C VAL A 333 8.63 -4.83 -10.39
N GLY A 334 7.54 -4.37 -11.01
CA GLY A 334 6.24 -4.20 -10.35
C GLY A 334 5.11 -4.98 -11.01
N GLY A 335 4.13 -5.45 -10.22
CA GLY A 335 3.00 -6.22 -10.75
C GLY A 335 2.14 -5.44 -11.74
N LEU A 336 1.93 -4.13 -11.48
CA LEU A 336 1.25 -3.21 -12.40
C LEU A 336 2.21 -2.16 -12.96
N ILE A 337 2.99 -1.50 -12.09
CA ILE A 337 3.84 -0.36 -12.43
C ILE A 337 5.29 -0.61 -12.00
N GLY A 338 6.26 -0.39 -12.88
CA GLY A 338 7.68 -0.49 -12.55
C GLY A 338 8.17 0.63 -11.62
N ALA A 339 8.85 1.62 -12.17
CA ALA A 339 9.48 2.70 -11.44
C ALA A 339 8.93 4.09 -11.80
N GLY A 340 8.81 4.97 -10.81
CA GLY A 340 8.72 6.42 -10.97
C GLY A 340 10.06 7.10 -10.69
N ALA A 341 10.45 8.06 -11.53
CA ALA A 341 11.67 8.85 -11.36
C ALA A 341 11.49 10.03 -10.37
N LEU A 342 12.52 10.85 -10.18
CA LEU A 342 12.47 11.97 -9.23
C LEU A 342 11.32 12.93 -9.56
N GLN A 343 10.60 13.38 -8.53
CA GLN A 343 9.42 14.25 -8.64
C GLN A 343 8.22 13.63 -9.39
N SER A 344 8.23 12.33 -9.75
CA SER A 344 7.03 11.67 -10.28
C SER A 344 5.99 11.45 -9.18
N THR A 345 4.72 11.59 -9.53
CA THR A 345 3.59 11.29 -8.62
C THR A 345 2.75 10.17 -9.21
N ILE A 346 2.49 9.12 -8.42
CA ILE A 346 1.65 7.99 -8.83
C ILE A 346 0.51 7.80 -7.83
N THR A 347 -0.72 7.84 -8.35
CA THR A 347 -1.96 7.60 -7.59
C THR A 347 -2.58 6.27 -8.05
N VAL A 348 -2.91 5.39 -7.11
CA VAL A 348 -3.46 4.05 -7.37
C VAL A 348 -4.72 3.82 -6.52
N SER A 349 -5.80 3.37 -7.15
CA SER A 349 -7.05 3.00 -6.45
C SER A 349 -7.66 1.71 -6.98
N ASP A 350 -8.20 0.83 -6.12
CA ASP A 350 -8.94 -0.36 -6.56
C ASP A 350 -8.13 -1.29 -7.51
N CYS A 351 -6.81 -1.35 -7.31
CA CYS A 351 -5.90 -2.05 -8.22
C CYS A 351 -5.47 -3.42 -7.70
N HIS A 352 -5.35 -4.37 -8.62
CA HIS A 352 -5.28 -5.79 -8.29
C HIS A 352 -4.14 -6.51 -9.03
N ASN A 353 -3.24 -7.15 -8.28
CA ASN A 353 -2.22 -8.04 -8.87
C ASN A 353 -2.45 -9.49 -8.46
N SER A 354 -2.49 -10.40 -9.43
CA SER A 354 -2.27 -11.85 -9.22
C SER A 354 -1.12 -12.40 -10.07
N SER A 355 -0.40 -11.54 -10.79
CA SER A 355 0.79 -11.89 -11.58
C SER A 355 2.04 -12.07 -10.72
N THR A 356 2.95 -12.95 -11.16
CA THR A 356 4.22 -13.21 -10.46
C THR A 356 5.24 -12.12 -10.77
N VAL A 357 5.87 -11.58 -9.72
CA VAL A 357 6.90 -10.53 -9.78
C VAL A 357 8.24 -11.10 -9.30
N LYS A 358 9.26 -11.05 -10.16
CA LYS A 358 10.63 -11.51 -9.84
C LYS A 358 11.66 -10.45 -10.21
N VAL A 359 12.54 -10.14 -9.27
CA VAL A 359 13.67 -9.22 -9.44
C VAL A 359 15.00 -9.94 -9.14
N HIS A 360 16.04 -9.67 -9.93
CA HIS A 360 17.37 -10.24 -9.68
C HIS A 360 18.24 -9.40 -8.74
N HIS A 361 17.98 -8.11 -8.61
CA HIS A 361 18.78 -7.19 -7.81
C HIS A 361 17.98 -6.38 -6.79
N SER A 362 17.16 -5.39 -7.18
CA SER A 362 16.53 -4.47 -6.20
C SER A 362 15.24 -3.82 -6.72
N GLY A 363 14.32 -3.48 -5.82
CA GLY A 363 13.01 -2.92 -6.16
C GLY A 363 12.05 -3.98 -6.69
N ALA A 364 11.27 -4.59 -5.81
CA ALA A 364 10.14 -5.45 -6.20
C ALA A 364 8.87 -5.02 -5.48
N GLY A 365 7.78 -4.88 -6.21
CA GLY A 365 6.47 -4.52 -5.67
C GLY A 365 5.34 -5.33 -6.28
N GLY A 366 4.39 -5.79 -5.46
CA GLY A 366 3.17 -6.42 -6.00
C GLY A 366 2.32 -5.47 -6.84
N ILE A 367 2.34 -4.15 -6.56
CA ILE A 367 1.64 -3.14 -7.36
C ILE A 367 2.64 -2.17 -8.03
N ILE A 368 3.48 -1.48 -7.24
CA ILE A 368 4.50 -0.51 -7.70
C ILE A 368 5.88 -0.94 -7.22
N ALA A 369 6.91 -0.99 -8.08
CA ALA A 369 8.25 -1.34 -7.61
C ALA A 369 8.90 -0.21 -6.80
N ASN A 370 9.03 1.00 -7.35
CA ASN A 370 9.60 2.15 -6.63
C ASN A 370 9.09 3.46 -7.23
N CYS A 371 8.79 4.50 -6.45
CA CYS A 371 8.43 5.82 -6.99
C CYS A 371 8.66 6.92 -5.96
N ASP A 372 8.97 8.14 -6.43
CA ASP A 372 9.24 9.29 -5.58
C ASP A 372 8.05 9.63 -4.65
N THR A 373 6.88 9.97 -5.21
CA THR A 373 5.64 10.20 -4.43
C THR A 373 4.57 9.18 -4.81
N ILE A 374 4.02 8.49 -3.81
CA ILE A 374 3.06 7.38 -3.97
C ILE A 374 1.81 7.62 -3.10
N ASN A 375 0.63 7.56 -3.72
CA ASN A 375 -0.65 7.44 -3.03
C ASN A 375 -1.34 6.15 -3.48
N ILE A 376 -1.65 5.23 -2.56
CA ILE A 376 -2.37 3.98 -2.87
C ILE A 376 -3.58 3.83 -1.96
N SER A 377 -4.68 3.39 -2.54
CA SER A 377 -5.95 3.12 -1.87
C SER A 377 -6.57 1.80 -2.35
N VAL A 378 -7.23 1.05 -1.47
CA VAL A 378 -8.12 -0.08 -1.82
C VAL A 378 -7.46 -1.10 -2.77
N SER A 379 -6.16 -1.37 -2.61
CA SER A 379 -5.38 -2.13 -3.59
C SER A 379 -4.79 -3.40 -3.01
N THR A 380 -4.82 -4.47 -3.79
CA THR A 380 -4.62 -5.84 -3.31
C THR A 380 -3.60 -6.61 -4.14
N ASN A 381 -2.64 -7.26 -3.47
CA ASN A 381 -1.73 -8.22 -4.09
C ASN A 381 -2.06 -9.66 -3.64
N LYS A 382 -2.45 -10.48 -4.62
CA LYS A 382 -2.80 -11.91 -4.52
C LYS A 382 -1.99 -12.74 -5.54
N ALA A 383 -0.73 -12.35 -5.82
CA ALA A 383 0.16 -13.16 -6.63
C ALA A 383 0.24 -14.60 -6.10
N GLU A 384 -0.06 -15.59 -6.94
CA GLU A 384 0.10 -17.01 -6.57
C GLU A 384 1.59 -17.40 -6.43
N GLY A 385 2.47 -16.60 -7.02
CA GLY A 385 3.91 -16.65 -6.84
C GLY A 385 4.42 -15.71 -5.74
N VAL A 386 5.67 -15.90 -5.34
CA VAL A 386 6.37 -15.05 -4.38
C VAL A 386 6.81 -13.75 -5.06
N VAL A 387 6.61 -12.60 -4.43
CA VAL A 387 7.32 -11.35 -4.80
C VAL A 387 8.78 -11.57 -4.44
N THR A 388 9.60 -11.95 -5.43
CA THR A 388 10.90 -12.59 -5.20
C THR A 388 12.05 -11.69 -5.59
N GLY A 389 12.86 -11.32 -4.61
CA GLY A 389 14.23 -10.86 -4.76
C GLY A 389 15.28 -11.92 -4.38
N PRO A 390 16.57 -11.63 -4.59
CA PRO A 390 17.66 -12.45 -4.08
C PRO A 390 17.67 -12.47 -2.54
N THR A 391 18.04 -13.61 -1.94
CA THR A 391 18.13 -13.79 -0.47
C THR A 391 19.55 -13.64 0.07
N THR A 392 20.50 -13.24 -0.77
CA THR A 392 21.92 -13.08 -0.44
C THR A 392 22.47 -11.93 -1.26
N LYS A 393 23.27 -11.06 -0.64
CA LYS A 393 24.07 -10.08 -1.37
C LYS A 393 24.99 -10.79 -2.37
N GLY A 394 24.88 -10.44 -3.65
CA GLY A 394 25.76 -10.95 -4.70
C GLY A 394 27.07 -10.16 -4.80
N ASP A 395 28.02 -10.69 -5.58
CA ASP A 395 29.27 -10.01 -5.90
C ASP A 395 29.02 -8.86 -6.90
N GLY A 396 28.68 -7.67 -6.41
CA GLY A 396 28.46 -6.48 -7.23
C GLY A 396 27.98 -5.24 -6.46
N ASP A 397 27.84 -4.12 -7.17
CA ASP A 397 27.48 -2.80 -6.61
C ASP A 397 25.97 -2.61 -6.37
N ALA A 398 25.13 -3.62 -6.64
CA ALA A 398 23.69 -3.53 -6.43
C ALA A 398 23.33 -3.40 -4.94
N ALA A 399 22.26 -2.66 -4.65
CA ALA A 399 21.85 -2.36 -3.27
C ALA A 399 21.22 -3.57 -2.54
N TYR A 400 20.60 -4.50 -3.28
CA TYR A 400 19.89 -5.68 -2.76
C TYR A 400 18.79 -5.34 -1.75
N ILE A 401 17.98 -4.34 -2.09
CA ILE A 401 17.03 -3.68 -1.19
C ILE A 401 15.64 -3.48 -1.81
N ALA A 402 14.66 -3.10 -0.98
CA ALA A 402 13.33 -2.60 -1.34
C ALA A 402 12.41 -3.65 -1.97
N TYR A 403 11.92 -4.58 -1.14
CA TYR A 403 11.00 -5.65 -1.55
C TYR A 403 9.69 -5.56 -0.76
N GLY A 404 8.58 -5.27 -1.44
CA GLY A 404 7.29 -5.04 -0.81
C GLY A 404 6.15 -5.81 -1.47
N GLY A 405 5.20 -6.28 -0.67
CA GLY A 405 4.00 -6.91 -1.20
C GLY A 405 3.07 -5.95 -1.95
N ILE A 406 3.11 -4.65 -1.68
CA ILE A 406 2.39 -3.62 -2.47
C ILE A 406 3.40 -2.68 -3.16
N VAL A 407 4.34 -2.11 -2.39
CA VAL A 407 5.32 -1.11 -2.83
C VAL A 407 6.74 -1.56 -2.51
N GLY A 408 7.65 -1.69 -3.49
CA GLY A 408 9.04 -2.03 -3.16
C GLY A 408 9.74 -0.93 -2.36
N GLY A 409 9.69 0.32 -2.84
CA GLY A 409 10.22 1.49 -2.13
C GLY A 409 9.61 2.83 -2.53
N SER A 410 9.97 3.90 -1.82
CA SER A 410 9.52 5.28 -2.13
C SER A 410 10.37 6.38 -1.49
N ARG A 411 10.15 7.65 -1.87
CA ARG A 411 10.57 8.83 -1.07
C ARG A 411 9.45 9.36 -0.17
N CYS A 412 8.20 9.31 -0.61
CA CYS A 412 7.02 9.62 0.21
C CYS A 412 5.89 8.67 -0.20
N ALA A 413 5.29 7.96 0.76
CA ALA A 413 4.16 7.06 0.48
C ALA A 413 3.02 7.19 1.49
N THR A 414 1.80 7.37 0.98
CA THR A 414 0.55 7.15 1.73
C THR A 414 -0.14 5.92 1.17
N ILE A 415 -0.37 4.90 2.00
CA ILE A 415 -0.97 3.63 1.59
C ILE A 415 -2.14 3.33 2.53
N ASN A 416 -3.35 3.26 1.98
CA ASN A 416 -4.59 3.15 2.74
C ASN A 416 -5.39 1.93 2.27
N VAL A 417 -5.91 1.11 3.19
CA VAL A 417 -6.83 0.00 2.86
C VAL A 417 -6.21 -0.94 1.81
N CYS A 418 -4.99 -1.41 2.09
CA CYS A 418 -4.24 -2.27 1.18
C CYS A 418 -3.94 -3.63 1.79
N GLU A 419 -4.11 -4.68 0.99
CA GLU A 419 -3.98 -6.07 1.43
C GLU A 419 -2.93 -6.84 0.62
N ASN A 420 -1.94 -7.42 1.30
CA ASN A 420 -1.00 -8.36 0.69
C ASN A 420 -1.23 -9.78 1.19
N PHE A 421 -1.52 -10.69 0.25
CA PHE A 421 -1.66 -12.12 0.47
C PHE A 421 -0.48 -12.91 -0.10
N ALA A 422 0.29 -12.33 -1.03
CA ALA A 422 1.43 -12.99 -1.65
C ALA A 422 2.63 -13.06 -0.69
N PRO A 423 3.38 -14.17 -0.64
CA PRO A 423 4.63 -14.19 0.10
C PRO A 423 5.64 -13.20 -0.50
N VAL A 424 6.44 -12.56 0.34
CA VAL A 424 7.49 -11.61 -0.06
C VAL A 424 8.84 -12.16 0.39
N THR A 425 9.82 -12.18 -0.51
CA THR A 425 11.17 -12.66 -0.19
C THR A 425 12.21 -11.72 -0.77
N GLY A 426 13.20 -11.31 0.03
CA GLY A 426 14.30 -10.44 -0.40
C GLY A 426 15.54 -10.59 0.47
N TYR A 427 16.46 -9.63 0.38
CA TYR A 427 17.66 -9.58 1.22
C TYR A 427 17.54 -8.50 2.30
N GLU A 428 17.46 -7.23 1.92
CA GLU A 428 17.33 -6.11 2.86
C GLU A 428 16.08 -5.27 2.60
N GLY A 429 15.44 -4.74 3.64
CA GLY A 429 14.27 -3.86 3.49
C GLY A 429 13.08 -4.59 2.88
N VAL A 430 12.57 -5.58 3.61
CA VAL A 430 11.51 -6.50 3.16
C VAL A 430 10.25 -6.29 3.97
N GLY A 431 9.12 -5.98 3.32
CA GLY A 431 7.84 -5.73 3.99
C GLY A 431 6.63 -6.33 3.28
N GLY A 432 5.58 -6.67 4.03
CA GLY A 432 4.32 -7.14 3.44
C GLY A 432 3.56 -6.06 2.67
N ILE A 433 3.69 -4.78 3.06
CA ILE A 433 3.09 -3.65 2.34
C ILE A 433 4.19 -2.87 1.62
N ILE A 434 5.21 -2.40 2.34
CA ILE A 434 6.31 -1.60 1.76
C ILE A 434 7.70 -2.12 2.17
N GLY A 435 8.62 -2.21 1.22
CA GLY A 435 9.98 -2.70 1.45
C GLY A 435 10.87 -1.70 2.20
N SER A 436 11.42 -0.71 1.47
CA SER A 436 12.37 0.27 2.03
C SER A 436 12.22 1.64 1.39
N THR A 437 12.39 2.70 2.20
CA THR A 437 12.48 4.10 1.70
C THR A 437 13.90 4.68 1.80
N ARG A 438 14.89 3.83 2.06
CA ARG A 438 16.28 4.20 2.32
C ARG A 438 16.94 4.91 1.13
N VAL A 439 17.61 6.03 1.42
CA VAL A 439 18.45 6.77 0.47
C VAL A 439 19.89 6.83 1.01
N LYS A 440 20.88 6.48 0.17
CA LYS A 440 22.30 6.67 0.53
C LYS A 440 22.63 8.16 0.48
N TYR A 441 23.14 8.70 1.58
CA TYR A 441 23.50 10.12 1.70
C TYR A 441 25.00 10.35 1.57
N ASP A 442 25.80 9.70 2.41
CA ASP A 442 27.26 9.74 2.35
C ASP A 442 27.87 8.35 2.60
N ASP A 443 29.17 8.26 2.87
CA ASP A 443 29.85 7.00 3.19
C ASP A 443 29.70 6.57 4.67
N ASN A 444 29.00 7.36 5.50
CA ASN A 444 28.83 7.13 6.94
C ASN A 444 27.37 6.84 7.34
N GLY A 445 26.38 7.16 6.51
CA GLY A 445 24.96 7.01 6.90
C GLY A 445 23.95 6.91 5.75
N TYR A 446 22.74 6.48 6.13
CA TYR A 446 21.55 6.42 5.29
C TYR A 446 20.48 7.35 5.83
N LEU A 447 19.70 7.92 4.92
CA LEU A 447 18.49 8.66 5.23
C LEU A 447 17.27 7.79 4.96
N PHE A 448 16.20 8.09 5.69
CA PHE A 448 14.93 7.39 5.62
C PHE A 448 13.82 8.39 5.36
N ASN A 449 12.78 7.90 4.71
CA ASN A 449 11.78 8.68 4.02
C ASN A 449 10.38 8.25 4.48
N ASN A 450 9.41 9.15 4.33
CA ASN A 450 8.16 9.07 5.05
C ASN A 450 7.16 8.08 4.46
N VAL A 451 6.59 7.25 5.32
CA VAL A 451 5.52 6.29 5.01
C VAL A 451 4.40 6.46 6.01
N LEU A 452 3.16 6.49 5.53
CA LEU A 452 1.96 6.37 6.34
C LEU A 452 1.09 5.21 5.85
N LEU A 453 0.91 4.19 6.70
CA LEU A 453 -0.03 3.09 6.49
C LEU A 453 -1.31 3.30 7.32
N LYS A 454 -2.48 3.15 6.70
CA LYS A 454 -3.77 3.18 7.39
C LYS A 454 -4.63 1.99 6.95
N TYR A 455 -5.10 1.19 7.90
CA TYR A 455 -5.95 0.02 7.62
C TYR A 455 -5.33 -0.97 6.62
N CYS A 456 -4.02 -1.20 6.70
CA CYS A 456 -3.33 -2.16 5.83
C CYS A 456 -3.24 -3.54 6.48
N LYS A 457 -3.27 -4.59 5.64
CA LYS A 457 -3.21 -5.99 6.08
C LYS A 457 -2.15 -6.78 5.32
N ASN A 458 -1.35 -7.57 6.03
CA ASN A 458 -0.50 -8.59 5.44
C ASN A 458 -0.83 -10.00 5.96
N GLU A 459 -1.22 -10.90 5.06
CA GLU A 459 -1.29 -12.36 5.31
C GLU A 459 -0.10 -13.11 4.70
N GLY A 460 0.60 -12.50 3.73
CA GLY A 460 1.74 -13.10 3.05
C GLY A 460 2.91 -13.40 3.98
N ALA A 461 3.54 -14.57 3.83
CA ALA A 461 4.76 -14.88 4.59
C ALA A 461 5.93 -13.99 4.12
N ILE A 462 6.59 -13.32 5.06
CA ILE A 462 7.67 -12.36 4.79
C ILE A 462 9.01 -12.98 5.16
N LYS A 463 9.97 -12.95 4.22
CA LYS A 463 11.32 -13.47 4.44
C LYS A 463 12.40 -12.50 3.94
N GLY A 464 13.31 -12.10 4.82
CA GLY A 464 14.49 -11.32 4.47
C GLY A 464 15.76 -11.84 5.15
N ALA A 465 16.81 -11.02 5.11
CA ALA A 465 17.96 -11.09 6.00
C ALA A 465 17.92 -9.88 6.96
N ASN A 466 17.88 -8.64 6.46
CA ASN A 466 17.94 -7.44 7.28
C ASN A 466 16.72 -6.53 7.10
N ASN A 467 16.26 -5.88 8.18
CA ASN A 467 15.19 -4.89 8.16
C ASN A 467 13.91 -5.48 7.56
N VAL A 468 13.31 -6.42 8.31
CA VAL A 468 12.22 -7.29 7.87
C VAL A 468 10.98 -7.02 8.71
N GLY A 469 9.90 -6.55 8.09
CA GLY A 469 8.65 -6.24 8.79
C GLY A 469 7.44 -6.95 8.20
N GLY A 470 6.45 -7.29 9.03
CA GLY A 470 5.16 -7.78 8.53
C GLY A 470 4.45 -6.80 7.61
N LEU A 471 4.59 -5.49 7.85
CA LEU A 471 4.05 -4.42 6.99
C LEU A 471 5.16 -3.60 6.32
N CYS A 472 6.18 -3.17 7.06
CA CYS A 472 7.25 -2.29 6.55
C CYS A 472 8.65 -2.84 6.87
N GLY A 473 9.49 -3.02 5.85
CA GLY A 473 10.90 -3.38 6.10
C GLY A 473 11.64 -2.27 6.84
N GLU A 474 11.69 -1.08 6.23
CA GLU A 474 12.27 0.13 6.86
C GLU A 474 11.78 1.47 6.28
N ALA A 475 11.51 2.44 7.17
CA ALA A 475 11.11 3.81 6.82
C ALA A 475 11.18 4.77 8.03
N GLN A 476 10.95 6.07 7.80
CA GLN A 476 10.28 6.92 8.80
C GLN A 476 8.79 6.59 8.74
N PHE A 477 8.24 5.96 9.79
CA PHE A 477 7.10 5.07 9.64
C PHE A 477 5.93 5.41 10.58
N GLY A 478 4.83 5.86 9.98
CA GLY A 478 3.50 5.92 10.60
C GLY A 478 2.67 4.69 10.23
N ALA A 479 2.02 4.07 11.20
CA ALA A 479 1.04 3.01 10.97
C ALA A 479 -0.15 3.11 11.92
N TYR A 480 -1.35 3.03 11.37
CA TYR A 480 -2.60 3.09 12.13
C TYR A 480 -3.55 1.93 11.75
N ALA A 481 -4.17 1.30 12.76
CA ALA A 481 -5.19 0.23 12.63
C ALA A 481 -4.84 -0.87 11.61
N SER A 482 -3.57 -1.30 11.61
CA SER A 482 -3.03 -2.22 10.60
C SER A 482 -2.60 -3.56 11.21
N LEU A 483 -2.69 -4.63 10.41
CA LEU A 483 -2.65 -6.02 10.88
C LEU A 483 -1.64 -6.86 10.10
N ASN A 484 -0.75 -7.57 10.79
CA ASN A 484 0.01 -8.66 10.23
C ASN A 484 -0.51 -10.02 10.76
N THR A 485 -0.89 -10.92 9.85
CA THR A 485 -1.15 -12.35 10.10
C THR A 485 -0.17 -13.26 9.33
N GLY A 486 0.73 -12.70 8.52
CA GLY A 486 1.80 -13.45 7.86
C GLY A 486 2.96 -13.77 8.81
N THR A 487 3.58 -14.95 8.67
CA THR A 487 4.82 -15.27 9.39
C THR A 487 5.94 -14.35 8.91
N VAL A 488 6.70 -13.76 9.83
CA VAL A 488 7.86 -12.92 9.52
C VAL A 488 9.16 -13.67 9.88
N SER A 489 10.15 -13.64 9.00
CA SER A 489 11.45 -14.29 9.25
C SER A 489 12.61 -13.49 8.63
N GLY A 490 13.61 -13.15 9.45
CA GLY A 490 14.84 -12.49 9.02
C GLY A 490 16.07 -13.02 9.74
N ASP A 491 17.17 -12.30 9.63
CA ASP A 491 18.37 -12.43 10.47
C ASP A 491 18.38 -11.27 11.49
N ASP A 492 18.54 -10.01 11.05
CA ASP A 492 18.59 -8.83 11.95
C ASP A 492 17.46 -7.81 11.68
N TYR A 493 17.01 -7.13 12.74
CA TYR A 493 15.96 -6.11 12.74
C TYR A 493 14.63 -6.63 12.18
N VAL A 494 14.00 -7.53 12.93
CA VAL A 494 12.83 -8.29 12.50
C VAL A 494 11.61 -7.93 13.36
N GLY A 495 10.60 -7.32 12.77
CA GLY A 495 9.37 -6.90 13.45
C GLY A 495 8.10 -7.52 12.86
N GLY A 496 7.13 -7.85 13.70
CA GLY A 496 5.81 -8.27 13.23
C GLY A 496 5.04 -7.16 12.50
N ILE A 497 5.37 -5.89 12.72
CA ILE A 497 4.84 -4.74 11.98
C ILE A 497 5.94 -4.04 11.16
N ALA A 498 7.04 -3.63 11.80
CA ALA A 498 8.13 -2.90 11.15
C ALA A 498 9.53 -3.43 11.52
N GLY A 499 10.43 -3.60 10.55
CA GLY A 499 11.80 -4.08 10.79
C GLY A 499 12.67 -3.05 11.51
N TYR A 500 13.06 -1.99 10.79
CA TYR A 500 13.79 -0.85 11.34
C TYR A 500 13.07 0.47 11.06
N THR A 501 13.00 1.36 12.05
CA THR A 501 12.41 2.69 11.91
C THR A 501 13.29 3.75 12.58
N SER A 502 13.66 4.80 11.86
CA SER A 502 14.34 5.97 12.47
C SER A 502 13.36 6.90 13.17
N MET A 503 12.07 6.76 12.85
CA MET A 503 10.95 7.38 13.56
C MET A 503 9.76 6.43 13.50
N ALA A 504 9.15 6.14 14.65
CA ALA A 504 7.96 5.30 14.75
C ALA A 504 6.76 6.14 15.22
N VAL A 505 5.64 6.08 14.51
CA VAL A 505 4.32 6.51 15.02
C VAL A 505 3.33 5.38 14.74
N ILE A 506 3.35 4.37 15.61
CA ILE A 506 2.67 3.09 15.39
C ILE A 506 1.55 2.94 16.41
N GLU A 507 0.31 3.03 15.95
CA GLU A 507 -0.88 3.08 16.79
C GLU A 507 -1.91 2.03 16.38
N ASN A 508 -2.56 1.39 17.36
CA ASN A 508 -3.68 0.48 17.11
C ASN A 508 -3.30 -0.72 16.20
N THR A 509 -2.02 -1.12 16.16
CA THR A 509 -1.55 -2.20 15.28
C THR A 509 -1.54 -3.56 15.96
N VAL A 510 -1.65 -4.63 15.17
CA VAL A 510 -1.65 -6.01 15.69
C VAL A 510 -0.74 -6.90 14.86
N ASN A 511 0.15 -7.62 15.54
CA ASN A 511 0.81 -8.79 14.97
C ASN A 511 0.17 -10.07 15.54
N ASN A 512 -0.28 -10.95 14.66
CA ASN A 512 -1.02 -12.17 15.01
C ASN A 512 -0.34 -13.45 14.47
N ASN A 513 0.94 -13.39 14.09
CA ASN A 513 1.71 -14.57 13.68
C ASN A 513 3.20 -14.46 14.03
N THR A 514 3.89 -15.59 13.96
CA THR A 514 5.24 -15.82 14.48
C THR A 514 6.27 -14.91 13.82
N VAL A 515 7.13 -14.31 14.64
CA VAL A 515 8.30 -13.52 14.22
C VAL A 515 9.56 -14.30 14.57
N LYS A 516 10.45 -14.51 13.59
CA LYS A 516 11.68 -15.30 13.75
C LYS A 516 12.90 -14.50 13.29
N GLY A 517 13.99 -14.53 14.05
CA GLY A 517 15.25 -13.92 13.63
C GLY A 517 16.45 -14.32 14.48
N ASP A 518 17.58 -13.67 14.24
CA ASP A 518 18.74 -13.71 15.12
C ASP A 518 18.69 -12.58 16.14
N SER A 519 18.94 -11.33 15.77
CA SER A 519 18.93 -10.20 16.72
C SER A 519 17.93 -9.08 16.37
N TYR A 520 17.50 -8.33 17.39
CA TYR A 520 16.51 -7.26 17.30
C TYR A 520 15.16 -7.77 16.75
N VAL A 521 14.61 -8.77 17.43
CA VAL A 521 13.42 -9.53 17.00
C VAL A 521 12.24 -9.21 17.92
N ALA A 522 11.16 -8.63 17.39
CA ALA A 522 9.99 -8.34 18.20
C ALA A 522 8.64 -8.37 17.49
N GLY A 523 7.57 -8.42 18.30
CA GLY A 523 6.19 -8.52 17.80
C GLY A 523 5.68 -7.30 17.04
N ILE A 524 6.12 -6.09 17.37
CA ILE A 524 5.73 -4.86 16.65
C ILE A 524 6.94 -4.30 15.86
N VAL A 525 8.00 -3.85 16.54
CA VAL A 525 9.16 -3.21 15.88
C VAL A 525 10.48 -3.90 16.24
N GLY A 526 11.27 -4.30 15.24
CA GLY A 526 12.61 -4.86 15.48
C GLY A 526 13.52 -3.83 16.15
N LYS A 527 13.69 -2.67 15.52
CA LYS A 527 14.32 -1.48 16.11
C LYS A 527 13.60 -0.18 15.77
N ALA A 528 13.44 0.69 16.77
CA ALA A 528 13.03 2.08 16.58
C ALA A 528 14.07 3.04 17.18
N SER A 529 14.36 4.17 16.53
CA SER A 529 15.16 5.23 17.15
C SER A 529 14.29 6.04 18.13
N THR A 530 13.46 6.95 17.62
CA THR A 530 12.54 7.80 18.42
C THR A 530 11.07 7.58 18.04
N GLY A 531 10.14 7.96 18.94
CA GLY A 531 8.74 8.17 18.62
C GLY A 531 7.73 7.56 19.60
N LEU A 532 6.61 7.06 19.05
CA LEU A 532 5.48 6.54 19.80
C LEU A 532 5.06 5.15 19.27
N ILE A 533 4.94 4.19 20.18
CA ILE A 533 4.24 2.92 19.94
C ILE A 533 3.07 2.85 20.92
N ALA A 534 1.84 2.96 20.41
CA ALA A 534 0.63 3.07 21.22
C ALA A 534 -0.40 1.99 20.87
N VAL A 535 -1.13 1.48 21.88
CA VAL A 535 -2.32 0.60 21.73
C VAL A 535 -2.07 -0.57 20.76
N SER A 536 -0.83 -1.07 20.70
CA SER A 536 -0.40 -2.10 19.75
C SER A 536 -0.12 -3.43 20.45
N GLN A 537 -0.59 -4.54 19.87
CA GLN A 537 -0.57 -5.87 20.53
C GLN A 537 0.11 -6.95 19.69
N ASN A 538 0.88 -7.78 20.37
CA ASN A 538 1.47 -8.99 19.83
C ASN A 538 0.79 -10.26 20.36
N PHE A 539 0.29 -11.07 19.43
CA PHE A 539 -0.22 -12.43 19.63
C PHE A 539 0.65 -13.49 18.93
N GLY A 540 1.64 -13.06 18.14
CA GLY A 540 2.59 -13.93 17.46
C GLY A 540 3.76 -14.35 18.35
N ALA A 541 4.11 -15.64 18.35
CA ALA A 541 5.28 -16.12 19.11
C ALA A 541 6.58 -15.48 18.58
N ILE A 542 7.52 -15.20 19.49
CA ILE A 542 8.81 -14.58 19.16
C ILE A 542 9.92 -15.63 19.31
N GLU A 543 10.65 -15.89 18.23
CA GLU A 543 11.77 -16.85 18.21
C GLU A 543 13.06 -16.16 17.74
N ALA A 544 13.89 -15.73 18.68
CA ALA A 544 15.22 -15.17 18.41
C ALA A 544 16.33 -16.19 18.71
N SER A 545 17.34 -16.31 17.83
CA SER A 545 18.57 -17.10 18.09
C SER A 545 19.71 -16.29 18.70
N GLY A 546 19.66 -14.96 18.57
CA GLY A 546 20.59 -13.99 19.13
C GLY A 546 19.93 -13.13 20.20
N SER A 547 20.22 -11.82 20.15
CA SER A 547 19.97 -10.84 21.22
C SER A 547 18.76 -9.92 20.94
N HIS A 548 18.33 -9.15 21.93
CA HIS A 548 17.26 -8.13 21.78
C HIS A 548 15.93 -8.73 21.31
N ALA A 549 15.39 -9.66 22.10
CA ALA A 549 14.11 -10.33 21.81
C ALA A 549 12.98 -9.75 22.68
N ALA A 550 11.87 -9.30 22.08
CA ALA A 550 10.75 -8.75 22.86
C ALA A 550 9.36 -8.93 22.25
N GLY A 551 8.32 -8.73 23.07
CA GLY A 551 6.94 -8.80 22.60
C GLY A 551 6.50 -7.58 21.79
N VAL A 552 7.04 -6.38 22.06
CA VAL A 552 6.66 -5.13 21.37
C VAL A 552 7.84 -4.55 20.59
N ALA A 553 8.94 -4.18 21.25
CA ALA A 553 10.09 -3.57 20.58
C ALA A 553 11.43 -4.23 20.95
N GLY A 554 12.23 -4.62 19.95
CA GLY A 554 13.51 -5.28 20.18
C GLY A 554 14.54 -4.34 20.80
N TYR A 555 14.68 -3.15 20.22
CA TYR A 555 15.56 -2.10 20.72
C TYR A 555 14.99 -0.70 20.41
N CYS A 556 15.01 0.17 21.41
CA CYS A 556 14.58 1.56 21.32
C CYS A 556 15.72 2.49 21.76
N GLU A 557 15.89 3.62 21.09
CA GLU A 557 16.89 4.63 21.47
C GLU A 557 16.23 5.64 22.43
N ASP A 558 16.55 6.92 22.31
CA ASP A 558 15.99 8.01 23.11
C ASP A 558 14.65 8.55 22.55
N TYR A 559 13.99 9.42 23.32
CA TYR A 559 12.71 10.06 22.95
C TYR A 559 11.66 9.05 22.46
N MET A 560 11.43 8.01 23.25
CA MET A 560 10.54 6.89 22.94
C MET A 560 9.45 6.75 24.01
N MET A 561 8.19 6.76 23.57
CA MET A 561 7.03 6.46 24.39
C MET A 561 6.35 5.16 23.94
N ILE A 562 6.09 4.27 24.89
CA ILE A 562 5.42 3.00 24.64
C ILE A 562 4.23 2.88 25.58
N HIS A 563 3.02 3.01 25.02
CA HIS A 563 1.80 3.26 25.77
C HIS A 563 0.71 2.25 25.47
N TYR A 564 0.16 1.61 26.50
CA TYR A 564 -0.98 0.67 26.37
C TYR A 564 -0.71 -0.51 25.41
N CYS A 565 0.55 -0.88 25.22
CA CYS A 565 0.96 -2.00 24.40
C CYS A 565 0.91 -3.33 25.16
N SER A 566 0.76 -4.45 24.44
CA SER A 566 0.61 -5.75 25.10
C SER A 566 1.27 -6.88 24.35
N ASN A 567 1.82 -7.83 25.10
CA ASN A 567 2.32 -9.11 24.58
C ASN A 567 1.56 -10.28 25.20
N TYR A 568 0.85 -11.04 24.36
CA TYR A 568 0.12 -12.25 24.75
C TYR A 568 0.89 -13.54 24.42
N ALA A 569 1.99 -13.44 23.67
CA ALA A 569 2.65 -14.59 23.05
C ALA A 569 3.98 -14.95 23.72
N GLY A 570 4.30 -16.25 23.73
CA GLY A 570 5.55 -16.75 24.28
C GLY A 570 6.77 -16.18 23.54
N ILE A 571 7.79 -15.81 24.31
CA ILE A 571 9.06 -15.27 23.82
C ILE A 571 10.15 -16.30 24.08
N LYS A 572 10.93 -16.60 23.05
CA LYS A 572 12.11 -17.45 23.12
C LYS A 572 13.31 -16.67 22.60
N GLY A 573 14.18 -16.21 23.51
CA GLY A 573 15.43 -15.51 23.16
C GLY A 573 16.64 -16.44 23.16
N GLY A 574 17.67 -16.09 22.39
CA GLY A 574 18.94 -16.83 22.36
C GLY A 574 19.93 -16.31 23.39
N SER A 575 20.17 -15.00 23.39
CA SER A 575 20.98 -14.23 24.33
C SER A 575 20.23 -12.99 24.80
N THR A 576 20.76 -12.33 25.83
CA THR A 576 20.15 -11.13 26.42
C THR A 576 20.60 -9.86 25.68
N PRO A 577 19.83 -8.75 25.71
CA PRO A 577 18.61 -8.52 26.49
C PRO A 577 17.36 -9.24 25.94
N ILE A 578 16.43 -9.59 26.84
CA ILE A 578 15.13 -10.21 26.50
C ILE A 578 14.04 -9.58 27.39
N ALA A 579 12.86 -9.26 26.84
CA ALA A 579 11.76 -8.76 27.67
C ALA A 579 10.35 -9.02 27.16
N GLY A 580 9.37 -8.83 28.04
CA GLY A 580 7.96 -8.93 27.67
C GLY A 580 7.47 -7.83 26.72
N ILE A 581 7.89 -6.59 26.94
CA ILE A 581 7.49 -5.43 26.12
C ILE A 581 8.69 -4.91 25.32
N VAL A 582 9.78 -4.46 25.96
CA VAL A 582 10.97 -3.92 25.26
C VAL A 582 12.28 -4.52 25.76
N ALA A 583 13.11 -5.06 24.87
CA ALA A 583 14.36 -5.70 25.30
C ALA A 583 15.35 -4.67 25.86
N GLU A 584 15.59 -3.56 25.17
CA GLU A 584 16.43 -2.44 25.64
C GLU A 584 15.88 -1.10 25.14
N ILE A 585 15.88 -0.07 26.01
CA ILE A 585 15.35 1.27 25.73
C ILE A 585 16.19 2.38 26.37
N GLY A 586 16.35 3.50 25.67
CA GLY A 586 16.92 4.75 26.21
C GLY A 586 18.43 4.87 26.08
N LYS A 587 19.04 4.46 24.96
CA LYS A 587 20.48 4.65 24.77
C LYS A 587 20.80 5.99 24.10
N GLU A 588 21.55 6.84 24.78
CA GLU A 588 21.97 8.18 24.34
C GLU A 588 22.66 8.15 22.97
N GLN A 589 22.33 9.11 22.11
CA GLN A 589 23.09 9.42 20.89
C GLN A 589 23.25 10.92 20.68
N GLU A 590 24.47 11.36 20.35
CA GLU A 590 24.69 12.67 19.76
C GLU A 590 24.14 12.71 18.33
N LEU A 591 22.85 13.05 18.18
CA LEU A 591 22.24 13.29 16.88
C LEU A 591 22.95 14.45 16.16
N SER A 592 23.35 14.22 14.90
CA SER A 592 23.91 15.29 14.08
C SER A 592 22.91 16.42 13.87
N THR A 593 23.39 17.65 13.67
CA THR A 593 22.55 18.82 13.37
C THR A 593 21.67 18.62 12.13
N LEU A 594 22.06 17.73 11.20
CA LEU A 594 21.26 17.37 10.04
C LEU A 594 20.15 16.37 10.39
N ASN A 595 20.49 15.30 11.11
CA ASN A 595 19.53 14.28 11.57
C ASN A 595 18.40 14.95 12.39
N LYS A 596 18.77 15.89 13.25
CA LYS A 596 17.87 16.76 14.02
C LYS A 596 16.86 17.49 13.13
N VAL A 597 17.35 18.16 12.08
CA VAL A 597 16.52 18.88 11.10
C VAL A 597 15.63 17.92 10.30
N GLU A 598 16.13 16.75 9.91
CA GLU A 598 15.37 15.77 9.13
C GLU A 598 14.31 15.03 9.94
N ILE A 599 14.54 14.79 11.23
CA ILE A 599 13.51 14.36 12.19
C ILE A 599 12.41 15.43 12.25
N ALA A 600 12.77 16.72 12.36
CA ALA A 600 11.80 17.83 12.35
C ALA A 600 11.07 18.05 11.01
N PHE A 601 11.66 17.64 9.88
CA PHE A 601 10.97 17.65 8.57
C PHE A 601 10.12 16.41 8.32
N GLY A 602 10.57 15.22 8.73
CA GLY A 602 9.84 13.97 8.59
C GLY A 602 8.57 13.96 9.45
N THR A 603 8.69 14.41 10.70
CA THR A 603 7.54 14.72 11.56
C THR A 603 6.53 15.62 10.84
N ALA A 604 6.96 16.78 10.32
CA ALA A 604 6.08 17.70 9.60
C ALA A 604 5.44 17.12 8.32
N GLN A 605 6.09 16.18 7.63
CA GLN A 605 5.53 15.54 6.43
C GLN A 605 4.53 14.43 6.77
N ILE A 606 4.83 13.57 7.75
CA ILE A 606 3.89 12.56 8.27
C ILE A 606 2.66 13.27 8.84
N PHE A 607 2.84 14.39 9.55
CA PHE A 607 1.76 15.24 10.02
C PHE A 607 0.82 15.68 8.89
N VAL A 608 1.35 16.29 7.84
CA VAL A 608 0.55 16.77 6.71
C VAL A 608 -0.20 15.61 6.05
N GLY A 609 0.42 14.43 5.86
CA GLY A 609 -0.27 13.22 5.33
C GLY A 609 -1.30 12.56 6.27
N ALA A 610 -1.17 12.78 7.59
CA ALA A 610 -2.12 12.30 8.59
C ALA A 610 -3.33 13.25 8.76
N VAL A 611 -3.12 14.56 8.60
CA VAL A 611 -4.16 15.60 8.67
C VAL A 611 -4.95 15.71 7.37
N LEU A 612 -4.25 15.67 6.23
CA LEU A 612 -4.82 15.87 4.90
C LEU A 612 -4.96 14.53 4.16
N GLY A 613 -5.47 13.51 4.88
CA GLY A 613 -5.86 12.24 4.27
C GLY A 613 -6.75 12.47 3.03
N PRO A 614 -6.61 11.64 1.99
CA PRO A 614 -6.89 11.98 0.60
C PRO A 614 -8.15 12.84 0.40
N VAL A 615 -7.94 14.11 0.06
CA VAL A 615 -9.02 15.10 0.02
C VAL A 615 -9.94 14.85 -1.17
N LEU A 616 -11.03 14.16 -0.87
CA LEU A 616 -12.20 14.00 -1.71
C LEU A 616 -13.24 15.09 -1.38
N GLY A 617 -12.85 16.37 -1.53
CA GLY A 617 -13.73 17.52 -1.30
C GLY A 617 -13.09 18.91 -1.41
N ILE A 618 -13.25 19.55 -2.57
CA ILE A 618 -13.38 21.00 -2.87
C ILE A 618 -12.67 22.00 -1.92
N VAL A 619 -11.67 22.72 -2.43
CA VAL A 619 -11.08 23.91 -1.79
C VAL A 619 -11.71 25.20 -2.33
N GLU A 620 -12.32 26.02 -1.45
CA GLU A 620 -12.48 27.45 -1.72
C GLU A 620 -11.23 28.24 -1.26
N LYS A 621 -10.69 29.04 -2.18
CA LYS A 621 -9.61 30.04 -2.05
C LYS A 621 -9.11 30.38 -0.62
N VAL A 622 -7.85 30.06 -0.35
CA VAL A 622 -7.00 30.82 0.59
C VAL A 622 -6.14 31.82 -0.19
N THR A 623 -6.02 33.06 0.30
CA THR A 623 -5.21 34.11 -0.33
C THR A 623 -4.26 34.78 0.66
N GLU A 624 -3.04 35.04 0.18
CA GLU A 624 -1.98 35.92 0.73
C GLU A 624 -1.16 35.54 2.00
N LYS A 625 0.14 35.33 1.73
CA LYS A 625 1.33 35.89 2.44
C LYS A 625 1.71 35.42 3.87
N VAL A 626 2.32 34.22 3.95
CA VAL A 626 3.51 33.86 4.77
C VAL A 626 4.28 32.75 3.99
N GLY A 627 5.61 32.55 4.01
CA GLY A 627 6.70 33.35 4.61
C GLY A 627 8.15 32.82 4.46
N PHE A 628 8.50 32.11 3.37
CA PHE A 628 9.89 31.75 2.97
C PHE A 628 10.68 30.70 3.82
N LEU A 629 10.18 29.46 3.88
CA LEU A 629 11.00 28.21 3.73
C LEU A 629 10.09 26.98 3.60
N VAL A 630 8.95 26.99 4.30
CA VAL A 630 7.88 25.98 4.26
C VAL A 630 7.14 25.95 2.90
N VAL A 631 7.36 26.95 2.05
CA VAL A 631 6.56 27.23 0.85
C VAL A 631 6.77 26.22 -0.28
N GLU A 632 7.94 25.57 -0.41
CA GLU A 632 8.13 24.52 -1.43
C GLU A 632 7.46 23.20 -1.03
N VAL A 633 7.70 22.69 0.18
CA VAL A 633 7.10 21.42 0.66
C VAL A 633 5.57 21.51 0.74
N VAL A 634 5.04 22.65 1.19
CA VAL A 634 3.58 22.86 1.24
C VAL A 634 3.00 23.11 -0.17
N ALA A 635 3.75 23.67 -1.12
CA ALA A 635 3.29 23.76 -2.51
C ALA A 635 3.23 22.39 -3.19
N ASP A 636 4.25 21.54 -3.04
CA ASP A 636 4.27 20.21 -3.64
C ASP A 636 3.13 19.32 -3.09
N ILE A 637 2.84 19.41 -1.79
CA ILE A 637 1.70 18.67 -1.19
C ILE A 637 0.36 19.32 -1.55
N LEU A 638 0.24 20.65 -1.66
CA LEU A 638 -0.98 21.32 -2.16
C LEU A 638 -1.26 21.00 -3.64
N VAL A 639 -0.24 20.70 -4.44
CA VAL A 639 -0.40 20.22 -5.82
C VAL A 639 -0.79 18.74 -5.85
N SER A 640 -0.31 17.92 -4.91
CA SER A 640 -0.74 16.52 -4.73
C SER A 640 -2.18 16.39 -4.19
N LEU A 641 -2.68 17.42 -3.49
CA LEU A 641 -4.00 17.45 -2.81
C LEU A 641 -5.24 17.53 -3.70
N VAL A 642 -5.10 17.08 -4.94
CA VAL A 642 -6.06 17.32 -6.03
C VAL A 642 -6.72 15.98 -6.42
N GLU A 643 -6.88 15.01 -5.50
CA GLU A 643 -7.53 13.72 -5.81
C GLU A 643 -9.02 13.83 -6.20
N THR A 644 -9.75 14.87 -5.76
CA THR A 644 -11.06 15.19 -6.37
C THR A 644 -10.96 16.04 -7.65
N GLY A 645 -9.83 16.69 -7.89
CA GLY A 645 -9.64 17.69 -8.94
C GLY A 645 -8.77 17.26 -10.12
N PHE A 646 -8.08 16.10 -10.08
CA PHE A 646 -7.30 15.54 -11.18
C PHE A 646 -8.06 14.41 -11.88
N LEU A 647 -8.71 13.53 -11.11
CA LEU A 647 -9.87 12.77 -11.60
C LEU A 647 -10.97 13.74 -12.09
N GLY A 648 -11.03 14.93 -11.49
CA GLY A 648 -11.86 16.05 -11.95
C GLY A 648 -11.38 16.62 -13.29
N HIS A 649 -10.36 17.48 -13.30
CA HIS A 649 -10.11 18.42 -14.41
C HIS A 649 -9.91 17.79 -15.78
N ALA A 650 -9.15 16.69 -15.89
CA ALA A 650 -8.86 16.07 -17.17
C ALA A 650 -10.00 15.16 -17.68
N LEU A 651 -11.03 14.94 -16.86
CA LEU A 651 -12.15 14.05 -17.16
C LEU A 651 -13.51 14.79 -17.09
N HIS A 652 -13.52 16.01 -16.52
CA HIS A 652 -14.59 17.02 -16.56
C HIS A 652 -14.99 17.38 -18.00
N GLU A 653 -14.04 17.29 -18.94
CA GLU A 653 -14.25 17.52 -20.37
C GLU A 653 -14.56 16.23 -21.17
N VAL A 654 -14.61 15.04 -20.54
CA VAL A 654 -14.49 13.76 -21.26
C VAL A 654 -15.49 12.65 -20.86
N LEU A 655 -15.70 12.35 -19.56
CA LEU A 655 -16.44 11.15 -19.10
C LEU A 655 -17.15 11.36 -17.75
N HIS A 656 -17.83 12.50 -17.60
CA HIS A 656 -18.35 13.05 -16.34
C HIS A 656 -19.09 12.06 -15.41
N HIS A 657 -19.92 11.16 -15.96
CA HIS A 657 -20.73 10.23 -15.18
C HIS A 657 -19.94 9.02 -14.64
N GLU A 658 -18.92 8.56 -15.36
CA GLU A 658 -18.18 7.35 -14.99
C GLU A 658 -17.23 7.60 -13.80
N VAL A 659 -16.62 8.79 -13.72
CA VAL A 659 -15.76 9.15 -12.58
C VAL A 659 -16.53 9.33 -11.27
N GLU A 660 -17.75 9.87 -11.31
CA GLU A 660 -18.59 9.96 -10.11
C GLU A 660 -18.94 8.56 -9.58
N GLU A 661 -19.26 7.63 -10.49
CA GLU A 661 -19.53 6.22 -10.15
C GLU A 661 -18.27 5.51 -9.62
N ILE A 662 -17.12 5.62 -10.30
CA ILE A 662 -15.83 5.06 -9.86
C ILE A 662 -15.44 5.60 -8.48
N SER A 663 -15.50 6.92 -8.27
CA SER A 663 -15.19 7.54 -6.97
C SER A 663 -16.14 7.06 -5.86
N SER A 664 -17.44 6.94 -6.16
CA SER A 664 -18.43 6.40 -5.22
C SER A 664 -18.16 4.93 -4.87
N ASN A 665 -17.79 4.11 -5.86
CA ASN A 665 -17.49 2.69 -5.67
C ASN A 665 -16.21 2.50 -4.83
N ILE A 666 -15.13 3.23 -5.12
CA ILE A 666 -13.89 3.20 -4.33
C ILE A 666 -14.15 3.61 -2.87
N LYS A 667 -14.95 4.66 -2.63
CA LYS A 667 -15.36 5.05 -1.26
C LYS A 667 -16.15 3.96 -0.54
N ALA A 668 -17.06 3.29 -1.23
CA ALA A 668 -17.86 2.20 -0.65
C ALA A 668 -17.01 0.96 -0.34
N LEU A 669 -16.05 0.61 -1.20
CA LEU A 669 -15.08 -0.46 -0.95
C LEU A 669 -14.18 -0.11 0.24
N ALA A 670 -13.59 1.09 0.26
CA ALA A 670 -12.76 1.57 1.37
C ALA A 670 -13.48 1.48 2.72
N GLN A 671 -14.74 1.96 2.79
CA GLN A 671 -15.56 1.89 4.00
C GLN A 671 -15.79 0.43 4.45
N LYS A 672 -16.16 -0.45 3.51
CA LYS A 672 -16.41 -1.87 3.79
C LYS A 672 -15.15 -2.55 4.34
N ASP A 673 -14.00 -2.30 3.74
CA ASP A 673 -12.76 -2.99 4.08
C ASP A 673 -12.16 -2.45 5.38
N ILE A 674 -12.35 -1.16 5.68
CA ILE A 674 -12.10 -0.57 7.01
C ILE A 674 -12.97 -1.23 8.09
N GLU A 675 -14.27 -1.45 7.82
CA GLU A 675 -15.17 -2.13 8.75
C GLU A 675 -14.78 -3.61 8.96
N GLU A 676 -14.46 -4.34 7.89
CA GLU A 676 -14.04 -5.74 7.95
C GLU A 676 -12.71 -5.89 8.72
N LEU A 677 -11.69 -5.06 8.47
CA LEU A 677 -10.43 -5.08 9.20
C LEU A 677 -10.57 -4.63 10.66
N SER A 678 -11.38 -3.61 10.94
CA SER A 678 -11.63 -3.16 12.32
C SER A 678 -12.32 -4.24 13.16
N ALA A 679 -13.26 -4.97 12.55
CA ALA A 679 -13.89 -6.13 13.17
C ALA A 679 -12.93 -7.30 13.38
N GLU A 680 -11.97 -7.52 12.47
CA GLU A 680 -10.92 -8.52 12.63
C GLU A 680 -9.97 -8.18 13.80
N LEU A 681 -9.51 -6.93 13.90
CA LEU A 681 -8.71 -6.43 15.04
C LEU A 681 -9.44 -6.63 16.38
N GLU A 682 -10.73 -6.29 16.44
CA GLU A 682 -11.57 -6.55 17.63
C GLU A 682 -11.73 -8.05 17.92
N THR A 683 -11.89 -8.89 16.89
CA THR A 683 -12.01 -10.34 17.03
C THR A 683 -10.73 -10.97 17.59
N ILE A 684 -9.56 -10.53 17.13
CA ILE A 684 -8.26 -11.00 17.64
C ILE A 684 -8.11 -10.60 19.12
N ARG A 685 -8.38 -9.32 19.46
CA ARG A 685 -8.24 -8.80 20.84
C ARG A 685 -9.21 -9.46 21.84
N SER A 686 -10.45 -9.70 21.43
CA SER A 686 -11.46 -10.38 22.25
C SER A 686 -11.28 -11.90 22.31
N GLY A 687 -10.59 -12.49 21.32
CA GLY A 687 -10.16 -13.89 21.33
C GLY A 687 -8.93 -14.18 22.20
N ALA A 688 -8.31 -13.16 22.80
CA ALA A 688 -7.13 -13.31 23.63
C ALA A 688 -7.36 -14.25 24.82
N SER A 689 -6.48 -15.24 24.99
CA SER A 689 -6.56 -16.17 26.13
C SER A 689 -5.18 -16.46 26.72
N VAL A 690 -5.03 -16.22 28.02
CA VAL A 690 -3.79 -16.50 28.76
C VAL A 690 -3.99 -17.63 29.77
N GLN A 691 -2.90 -18.33 30.10
CA GLN A 691 -2.85 -19.33 31.16
C GLN A 691 -1.98 -18.80 32.29
N LEU A 692 -2.54 -18.75 33.50
CA LEU A 692 -1.86 -18.23 34.70
C LEU A 692 -1.64 -19.33 35.75
N GLN A 693 -0.84 -19.01 36.76
CA GLN A 693 -0.71 -19.83 37.96
C GLN A 693 -2.09 -20.16 38.59
N SER A 694 -2.22 -21.38 39.13
CA SER A 694 -3.52 -21.99 39.47
C SER A 694 -4.37 -21.24 40.51
N SER A 695 -3.76 -20.34 41.29
CA SER A 695 -4.36 -19.47 42.29
C SER A 695 -5.03 -18.20 41.72
N LEU A 696 -4.66 -17.78 40.51
CA LEU A 696 -5.12 -16.52 39.89
C LEU A 696 -6.12 -16.79 38.77
N SER A 697 -7.19 -15.99 38.70
CA SER A 697 -8.15 -16.08 37.59
C SER A 697 -7.58 -15.45 36.32
N ALA A 698 -7.80 -16.04 35.15
CA ALA A 698 -7.42 -15.41 33.88
C ALA A 698 -8.48 -14.41 33.36
N SER A 699 -9.68 -14.35 33.98
CA SER A 699 -10.77 -13.45 33.57
C SER A 699 -10.40 -11.96 33.54
N PRO A 700 -9.61 -11.41 34.50
CA PRO A 700 -9.19 -10.01 34.46
C PRO A 700 -8.46 -9.63 33.16
N ILE A 701 -7.71 -10.57 32.57
CA ILE A 701 -7.00 -10.37 31.31
C ILE A 701 -7.93 -10.64 30.12
N ASN A 702 -8.47 -11.86 30.05
CA ASN A 702 -9.18 -12.36 28.87
C ASN A 702 -10.50 -11.61 28.61
N VAL A 703 -11.06 -10.96 29.62
CA VAL A 703 -12.30 -10.18 29.52
C VAL A 703 -12.01 -8.71 29.75
N ASP A 704 -11.61 -8.31 30.95
CA ASP A 704 -11.61 -6.89 31.33
C ASP A 704 -10.51 -6.06 30.67
N TYR A 705 -9.26 -6.54 30.66
CA TYR A 705 -8.17 -5.84 29.99
C TYR A 705 -8.35 -5.84 28.46
N SER A 706 -8.68 -6.98 27.85
CA SER A 706 -8.97 -7.03 26.40
C SER A 706 -10.14 -6.12 26.01
N ASN A 707 -11.21 -6.04 26.81
CA ASN A 707 -12.30 -5.09 26.57
C ASN A 707 -11.86 -3.63 26.76
N ALA A 708 -10.96 -3.35 27.70
CA ALA A 708 -10.39 -2.00 27.87
C ALA A 708 -9.54 -1.58 26.67
N VAL A 709 -8.70 -2.48 26.13
CA VAL A 709 -7.95 -2.26 24.88
C VAL A 709 -8.90 -2.00 23.71
N VAL A 710 -9.96 -2.81 23.56
CA VAL A 710 -10.97 -2.64 22.50
C VAL A 710 -11.76 -1.34 22.66
N SER A 711 -12.11 -0.93 23.89
CA SER A 711 -12.73 0.37 24.15
C SER A 711 -11.78 1.49 23.77
N LEU A 712 -10.54 1.49 24.28
CA LEU A 712 -9.54 2.51 23.99
C LEU A 712 -9.31 2.69 22.49
N ALA A 713 -9.14 1.60 21.74
CA ALA A 713 -8.97 1.61 20.29
C ALA A 713 -10.21 2.14 19.51
N LYS A 714 -11.40 2.15 20.13
CA LYS A 714 -12.62 2.78 19.61
C LYS A 714 -12.78 4.22 20.09
N ASP A 715 -12.41 4.50 21.33
CA ASP A 715 -12.56 5.81 21.98
C ASP A 715 -11.57 6.83 21.41
N ILE A 716 -10.36 6.41 21.06
CA ILE A 716 -9.35 7.19 20.30
C ILE A 716 -9.85 7.57 18.89
N ASN A 717 -10.87 6.89 18.36
CA ASN A 717 -11.47 7.23 17.06
C ASN A 717 -12.54 8.34 17.17
N ASN A 718 -12.70 8.95 18.35
CA ASN A 718 -13.45 10.19 18.51
C ASN A 718 -12.47 11.38 18.51
N GLU A 719 -12.72 12.39 17.68
CA GLU A 719 -11.88 13.57 17.49
C GLU A 719 -11.54 14.31 18.81
N GLU A 720 -12.49 14.42 19.75
CA GLU A 720 -12.27 15.11 21.04
C GLU A 720 -11.39 14.29 21.98
N ASN A 721 -11.70 13.00 22.13
CA ASN A 721 -10.88 12.05 22.90
C ASN A 721 -9.47 11.99 22.33
N ASN A 722 -9.33 12.02 21.01
CA ASN A 722 -8.06 11.94 20.35
C ASN A 722 -7.19 13.19 20.59
N LYS A 723 -7.77 14.40 20.44
CA LYS A 723 -7.13 15.66 20.85
C LYS A 723 -6.58 15.61 22.27
N LEU A 724 -7.31 14.97 23.17
CA LEU A 724 -6.92 14.83 24.56
C LEU A 724 -5.84 13.76 24.77
N PHE A 725 -5.95 12.60 24.10
CA PHE A 725 -4.92 11.55 24.07
C PHE A 725 -3.55 12.12 23.69
N THR A 726 -3.55 12.91 22.62
CA THR A 726 -2.43 13.68 22.09
C THR A 726 -1.85 14.69 23.05
N GLN A 727 -2.71 15.52 23.65
CA GLN A 727 -2.28 16.57 24.58
C GLN A 727 -1.62 15.95 25.81
N ASN A 728 -2.26 14.95 26.41
CA ASN A 728 -1.73 14.25 27.57
C ASN A 728 -0.40 13.52 27.26
N ILE A 729 -0.24 12.93 26.07
CA ILE A 729 1.06 12.36 25.63
C ILE A 729 2.15 13.43 25.58
N SER A 730 1.83 14.62 25.06
CA SER A 730 2.78 15.73 25.02
C SER A 730 3.13 16.21 26.42
N ASP A 731 2.13 16.40 27.27
CA ASP A 731 2.29 16.92 28.63
C ASP A 731 3.11 15.94 29.50
N ASP A 732 2.89 14.62 29.36
CA ASP A 732 3.62 13.56 30.08
C ASP A 732 5.12 13.51 29.69
N LEU A 733 5.42 13.74 28.40
CA LEU A 733 6.80 13.81 27.90
C LEU A 733 7.46 15.15 28.24
N ASP A 734 6.71 16.26 28.29
CA ASP A 734 7.18 17.55 28.79
C ASP A 734 7.49 17.51 30.29
N GLU A 735 6.65 16.85 31.11
CA GLU A 735 6.87 16.64 32.54
C GLU A 735 8.16 15.83 32.76
N ARG A 736 8.32 14.69 32.07
CA ARG A 736 9.54 13.88 32.18
C ARG A 736 10.79 14.62 31.70
N LEU A 737 10.69 15.43 30.65
CA LEU A 737 11.79 16.30 30.20
C LEU A 737 12.16 17.34 31.28
N HIS A 738 11.18 17.91 31.97
CA HIS A 738 11.41 18.86 33.06
C HIS A 738 12.11 18.22 34.26
N GLU A 739 11.69 17.02 34.68
CA GLU A 739 12.38 16.25 35.73
C GLU A 739 13.86 16.01 35.39
N VAL A 740 14.14 15.62 34.14
CA VAL A 740 15.52 15.40 33.64
C VAL A 740 16.33 16.71 33.63
N MET A 741 15.72 17.84 33.28
CA MET A 741 16.37 19.16 33.35
C MET A 741 16.69 19.60 34.78
N GLU A 742 15.79 19.36 35.76
CA GLU A 742 16.04 19.67 37.17
C GLU A 742 17.23 18.86 37.71
N LEU A 743 17.38 17.60 37.30
CA LEU A 743 18.51 16.74 37.68
C LEU A 743 19.87 17.20 37.10
N ASN A 744 19.86 17.94 35.97
CA ASN A 744 21.07 18.40 35.28
C ASN A 744 21.59 19.79 35.72
N GLU A 745 20.89 20.49 36.63
CA GLU A 745 21.19 21.89 37.04
C GLU A 745 21.20 22.93 35.88
N GLU A 746 20.61 22.63 34.71
CA GLU A 746 20.61 23.51 33.54
C GLU A 746 19.48 24.55 33.54
N SER A 747 19.63 25.64 32.78
CA SER A 747 18.67 26.76 32.81
C SER A 747 17.68 26.75 31.65
N GLU A 748 16.38 26.89 31.96
CA GLU A 748 15.23 26.95 31.02
C GLU A 748 15.41 27.84 29.77
N ARG A 749 16.29 28.83 29.80
CA ARG A 749 16.42 29.86 28.75
C ARG A 749 16.78 29.33 27.35
N ASN A 750 17.34 28.13 27.22
CA ASN A 750 17.66 27.55 25.91
C ASN A 750 16.39 27.08 25.16
N TYR A 751 15.30 26.78 25.88
CA TYR A 751 14.04 26.27 25.34
C TYR A 751 13.32 27.28 24.40
N LEU A 752 13.48 28.59 24.68
CA LEU A 752 12.66 29.64 24.06
C LEU A 752 12.96 29.89 22.56
N ILE A 753 14.10 29.44 22.06
CA ILE A 753 14.48 29.61 20.64
C ILE A 753 13.90 28.47 19.77
N ALA A 754 13.65 27.29 20.35
CA ALA A 754 13.09 26.13 19.66
C ALA A 754 11.55 26.07 19.71
N GLY A 755 10.93 26.54 20.80
CA GLY A 755 9.47 26.71 20.87
C GLY A 755 8.90 27.69 19.84
N GLY A 756 9.75 28.43 19.12
CA GLY A 756 9.37 29.41 18.10
C GLY A 756 8.77 28.82 16.80
N ILE A 757 8.81 27.51 16.59
CA ILE A 757 8.17 26.84 15.43
C ILE A 757 6.76 26.31 15.79
N LEU A 758 6.43 26.20 17.09
CA LEU A 758 5.30 25.41 17.58
C LEU A 758 4.09 26.24 18.07
N LEU A 759 3.93 27.48 17.58
CA LEU A 759 2.85 28.41 17.96
C LEU A 759 2.12 29.03 16.74
N ALA A 760 1.85 28.25 15.69
CA ALA A 760 1.23 28.75 14.46
C ALA A 760 0.09 27.92 13.85
N PHE A 761 -0.36 26.84 14.49
CA PHE A 761 -1.56 26.10 14.08
C PHE A 761 -2.51 25.86 15.26
N ASP A 762 -3.10 26.95 15.74
CA ASP A 762 -4.42 26.90 16.35
C ASP A 762 -5.39 26.18 15.40
N VAL A 763 -6.20 25.31 15.99
CA VAL A 763 -7.28 24.52 15.39
C VAL A 763 -7.92 25.17 14.15
N VAL A 764 -7.49 24.73 12.97
CA VAL A 764 -8.34 24.73 11.78
C VAL A 764 -8.85 23.31 11.61
N ALA A 765 -10.15 23.13 11.77
CA ALA A 765 -10.81 21.88 11.45
C ALA A 765 -10.63 21.61 9.95
N ILE A 766 -9.65 20.77 9.60
CA ILE A 766 -9.55 20.23 8.25
C ILE A 766 -10.66 19.21 8.13
N ILE A 767 -11.61 19.59 7.30
CA ILE A 767 -12.89 18.96 7.08
C ILE A 767 -12.65 17.59 6.42
N GLY A 768 -12.45 16.57 7.26
CA GLY A 768 -12.62 15.16 6.91
C GLY A 768 -14.09 14.78 6.71
N THR A 769 -14.90 15.67 6.12
CA THR A 769 -16.27 15.31 5.78
C THR A 769 -16.24 14.42 4.55
N ILE A 770 -16.82 13.22 4.71
CA ILE A 770 -17.79 12.75 3.73
C ILE A 770 -18.91 13.80 3.70
N ALA A 771 -18.71 14.87 2.91
CA ALA A 771 -19.68 15.93 2.72
C ALA A 771 -20.78 15.37 1.83
N THR A 772 -21.70 14.66 2.46
CA THR A 772 -22.94 14.25 1.82
C THR A 772 -23.62 15.48 1.21
N ALA A 773 -23.73 15.50 -0.11
CA ALA A 773 -24.87 16.12 -0.77
C ALA A 773 -26.14 15.32 -0.39
N GLY A 774 -26.58 15.44 0.86
CA GLY A 774 -27.80 14.83 1.38
C GLY A 774 -27.63 13.62 2.31
N THR A 775 -28.22 13.76 3.51
CA THR A 775 -28.71 12.68 4.39
C THR A 775 -27.70 11.72 5.03
N SER A 776 -27.14 12.17 6.15
CA SER A 776 -27.28 11.50 7.46
C SER A 776 -27.01 9.98 7.55
N VAL A 777 -25.73 9.58 7.59
CA VAL A 777 -25.24 8.39 8.31
C VAL A 777 -23.96 8.75 9.05
N ALA A 778 -23.74 8.20 10.26
CA ALA A 778 -22.66 8.58 11.16
C ALA A 778 -21.31 7.92 10.81
N ILE A 779 -20.57 8.50 9.85
CA ILE A 779 -19.30 7.93 9.33
C ILE A 779 -18.07 8.81 9.69
N ILE A 780 -18.28 10.02 10.20
CA ILE A 780 -17.25 11.05 10.40
C ILE A 780 -16.17 10.76 11.49
N PRO A 781 -16.40 10.01 12.60
CA PRO A 781 -15.39 9.91 13.66
C PRO A 781 -14.06 9.25 13.26
N ALA A 782 -14.11 8.10 12.58
CA ALA A 782 -12.96 7.20 12.43
C ALA A 782 -11.74 7.84 11.73
N CYS A 783 -11.96 8.74 10.78
CA CYS A 783 -10.87 9.43 10.07
C CYS A 783 -10.30 10.63 10.85
N LEU A 784 -11.08 11.25 11.73
CA LEU A 784 -10.68 12.49 12.44
C LEU A 784 -9.84 12.23 13.69
N GLY A 785 -9.92 11.03 14.29
CA GLY A 785 -9.00 10.64 15.35
C GLY A 785 -7.55 10.60 14.85
N ILE A 786 -7.29 9.89 13.75
CA ILE A 786 -5.94 9.63 13.21
C ILE A 786 -5.13 10.92 13.00
N THR A 787 -5.79 12.01 12.62
CA THR A 787 -5.16 13.33 12.42
C THR A 787 -4.48 13.87 13.68
N VAL A 788 -4.98 13.55 14.88
CA VAL A 788 -4.53 14.19 16.11
C VAL A 788 -3.60 13.31 16.96
N SER A 789 -3.71 11.97 17.00
CA SER A 789 -2.78 11.12 17.80
C SER A 789 -1.33 11.39 17.39
N PHE A 790 -1.12 11.61 16.09
CA PHE A 790 0.14 12.01 15.52
C PHE A 790 0.65 13.33 16.11
N LEU A 791 -0.17 14.37 16.28
CA LEU A 791 0.25 15.67 16.87
C LEU A 791 0.95 15.54 18.23
N GLY A 792 0.62 14.52 19.04
CA GLY A 792 1.14 14.33 20.39
C GLY A 792 2.56 13.78 20.34
N GLY A 793 2.76 12.72 19.55
CA GLY A 793 4.10 12.22 19.23
C GLY A 793 4.95 13.26 18.48
N LEU A 794 4.35 14.07 17.60
CA LEU A 794 5.06 15.12 16.87
C LEU A 794 5.53 16.26 17.78
N ASN A 795 4.70 16.70 18.74
CA ASN A 795 5.04 17.79 19.66
C ASN A 795 6.21 17.40 20.59
N SER A 796 6.22 16.16 21.09
CA SER A 796 7.31 15.66 21.92
C SER A 796 8.61 15.43 21.12
N ILE A 797 8.55 14.84 19.92
CA ILE A 797 9.72 14.66 19.04
C ILE A 797 10.35 16.01 18.70
N THR A 798 9.56 17.04 18.37
CA THR A 798 10.09 18.36 17.97
C THR A 798 10.87 19.06 19.10
N LYS A 799 10.59 18.74 20.36
CA LYS A 799 11.29 19.30 21.53
C LYS A 799 12.63 18.60 21.79
N GLY A 800 12.68 17.27 21.65
CA GLY A 800 13.90 16.45 21.83
C GLY A 800 15.00 16.68 20.80
N VAL A 801 14.68 17.34 19.68
CA VAL A 801 15.62 17.66 18.59
C VAL A 801 16.69 18.72 18.96
N ASN A 802 16.59 19.38 20.11
CA ASN A 802 17.56 20.40 20.54
C ASN A 802 18.82 19.78 21.20
N ASP A 803 19.79 20.59 21.62
CA ASP A 803 21.15 20.14 22.02
C ASP A 803 21.25 19.51 23.43
N PHE A 804 20.32 18.62 23.77
CA PHE A 804 20.33 17.83 25.01
C PHE A 804 20.53 16.35 24.68
N ALA A 805 21.61 15.77 25.20
CA ALA A 805 22.00 14.38 24.97
C ALA A 805 21.45 13.43 26.05
N ASP A 806 20.29 13.76 26.61
CA ASP A 806 19.68 13.09 27.76
C ASP A 806 18.50 12.21 27.35
N ASN A 807 18.44 10.97 27.87
CA ASN A 807 17.35 10.05 27.54
C ASN A 807 16.02 10.49 28.16
N VAL A 808 14.99 10.65 27.32
CA VAL A 808 13.59 10.76 27.74
C VAL A 808 12.83 9.57 27.20
N VAL A 809 12.57 8.55 28.03
CA VAL A 809 11.82 7.35 27.61
C VAL A 809 10.78 6.94 28.65
N VAL A 810 9.58 6.60 28.19
CA VAL A 810 8.42 6.28 29.04
C VAL A 810 7.74 4.99 28.55
N VAL A 811 7.66 3.98 29.40
CA VAL A 811 6.87 2.76 29.17
C VAL A 811 5.69 2.77 30.14
N SER A 812 4.49 3.09 29.66
CA SER A 812 3.30 3.21 30.51
C SER A 812 2.11 2.34 30.10
N GLN A 813 1.36 1.88 31.10
CA GLN A 813 0.14 1.07 30.94
C GLN A 813 0.29 -0.22 30.09
N CYS A 814 1.52 -0.71 29.93
CA CYS A 814 1.83 -1.87 29.11
C CYS A 814 1.67 -3.18 29.87
N ALA A 815 1.30 -4.25 29.15
CA ALA A 815 1.02 -5.55 29.77
C ALA A 815 1.72 -6.73 29.08
N ASN A 816 2.60 -7.44 29.80
CA ASN A 816 3.15 -8.72 29.34
C ASN A 816 2.44 -9.90 30.00
N MET A 817 2.05 -10.85 29.17
CA MET A 817 1.30 -12.04 29.54
C MET A 817 1.88 -13.30 28.86
N GLY A 818 2.85 -13.12 27.97
CA GLY A 818 3.55 -14.19 27.28
C GLY A 818 4.81 -14.64 28.03
N ASN A 819 4.90 -15.94 28.31
CA ASN A 819 6.04 -16.53 29.03
C ASN A 819 7.37 -16.31 28.30
N ILE A 820 8.40 -15.95 29.06
CA ILE A 820 9.74 -15.68 28.55
C ILE A 820 10.63 -16.89 28.81
N THR A 821 11.32 -17.35 27.77
CA THR A 821 12.18 -18.54 27.79
C THR A 821 13.47 -18.30 27.01
N GLY A 822 14.52 -19.04 27.35
CA GLY A 822 15.84 -18.84 26.74
C GLY A 822 16.58 -17.62 27.28
N GLY A 823 17.76 -17.35 26.71
CA GLY A 823 18.77 -16.50 27.33
C GLY A 823 19.42 -17.13 28.57
N SER A 824 20.56 -16.58 28.99
CA SER A 824 21.20 -16.92 30.26
C SER A 824 22.01 -15.73 30.77
N GLY A 825 21.90 -15.44 32.06
CA GLY A 825 22.57 -14.31 32.71
C GLY A 825 21.63 -13.14 32.97
N ASP A 826 22.21 -11.95 32.95
CA ASP A 826 21.61 -10.68 33.36
C ASP A 826 20.77 -10.09 32.20
N ASN A 827 19.98 -9.03 32.45
CA ASN A 827 19.20 -8.29 31.45
C ASN A 827 17.96 -9.04 30.89
N ILE A 828 17.21 -9.73 31.75
CA ILE A 828 15.90 -10.34 31.39
C ILE A 828 14.79 -9.76 32.26
N GLY A 829 13.79 -9.14 31.64
CA GLY A 829 12.74 -8.41 32.34
C GLY A 829 11.31 -8.76 31.93
N GLY A 830 10.39 -8.76 32.89
CA GLY A 830 8.97 -8.99 32.61
C GLY A 830 8.30 -7.94 31.72
N ILE A 831 8.77 -6.69 31.76
CA ILE A 831 8.34 -5.57 30.91
C ILE A 831 9.53 -5.03 30.10
N VAL A 832 10.60 -4.58 30.77
CA VAL A 832 11.79 -4.00 30.15
C VAL A 832 13.04 -4.83 30.48
N GLY A 833 13.84 -5.21 29.49
CA GLY A 833 15.04 -6.03 29.70
C GLY A 833 16.21 -5.21 30.24
N VAL A 834 16.51 -4.10 29.57
CA VAL A 834 17.47 -3.05 29.96
C VAL A 834 16.75 -1.72 29.91
N LEU A 835 16.61 -1.07 31.06
CA LEU A 835 16.20 0.32 31.19
C LEU A 835 17.48 1.13 31.40
N GLN A 836 17.92 1.81 30.36
CA GLN A 836 19.07 2.73 30.41
C GLN A 836 18.73 3.96 31.28
N GLN A 837 19.71 4.84 31.48
CA GLN A 837 19.61 6.03 32.33
C GLN A 837 18.31 6.81 32.09
N ARG A 838 17.67 7.28 33.17
CA ARG A 838 16.52 8.21 33.12
C ARG A 838 15.24 7.67 32.47
N GLY A 839 15.16 6.37 32.20
CA GLY A 839 13.91 5.75 31.77
C GLY A 839 12.84 5.66 32.87
N ALA A 840 11.56 5.78 32.49
CA ALA A 840 10.42 5.64 33.38
C ALA A 840 9.54 4.44 32.99
N VAL A 841 9.14 3.62 33.97
CA VAL A 841 8.20 2.51 33.80
C VAL A 841 7.04 2.70 34.77
N LYS A 842 5.82 2.95 34.27
CA LYS A 842 4.66 3.23 35.14
C LYS A 842 3.40 2.48 34.74
N ASN A 843 2.54 2.17 35.71
CA ASN A 843 1.24 1.53 35.47
C ASN A 843 1.30 0.21 34.67
N CYS A 844 2.42 -0.53 34.72
CA CYS A 844 2.63 -1.74 33.92
C CYS A 844 2.21 -3.03 34.65
N LEU A 845 1.81 -4.05 33.87
CA LEU A 845 1.36 -5.36 34.36
C LEU A 845 2.17 -6.52 33.74
N ASN A 846 2.90 -7.29 34.55
CA ASN A 846 3.48 -8.56 34.10
C ASN A 846 2.78 -9.75 34.77
N THR A 847 2.23 -10.68 33.99
CA THR A 847 1.68 -11.95 34.51
C THR A 847 2.42 -13.19 33.98
N ALA A 848 3.46 -12.99 33.19
CA ALA A 848 4.24 -14.07 32.58
C ALA A 848 5.22 -14.73 33.56
N SER A 849 5.50 -16.01 33.35
CA SER A 849 6.67 -16.69 33.94
C SER A 849 7.95 -16.28 33.19
N GLY A 850 9.05 -16.18 33.93
CA GLY A 850 10.39 -15.91 33.41
C GLY A 850 11.17 -17.21 33.11
N PRO A 851 12.43 -17.09 32.65
CA PRO A 851 13.23 -18.23 32.22
C PRO A 851 13.78 -19.09 33.38
N GLY A 852 13.60 -18.68 34.65
CA GLY A 852 14.16 -19.38 35.81
C GLY A 852 15.64 -19.09 36.07
N SER A 853 16.16 -17.96 35.57
CA SER A 853 17.52 -17.50 35.83
C SER A 853 17.64 -16.82 37.19
N ASP A 854 18.76 -17.03 37.87
CA ASP A 854 19.07 -16.47 39.20
C ASP A 854 19.14 -14.92 39.28
N ARG A 855 18.82 -14.19 38.20
CA ARG A 855 18.96 -12.72 38.05
C ARG A 855 17.92 -12.07 37.10
N GLY A 856 16.79 -12.74 36.86
CA GLY A 856 15.71 -12.18 36.03
C GLY A 856 14.74 -11.33 36.84
N GLY A 857 14.39 -10.14 36.36
CA GLY A 857 13.52 -9.19 37.08
C GLY A 857 12.05 -9.21 36.62
N GLN A 858 11.12 -9.17 37.57
CA GLN A 858 9.68 -9.29 37.31
C GLN A 858 9.09 -8.12 36.51
N ILE A 859 9.68 -6.93 36.55
CA ILE A 859 9.33 -5.80 35.69
C ILE A 859 10.54 -5.35 34.86
N ILE A 860 11.68 -5.07 35.51
CA ILE A 860 12.91 -4.60 34.83
C ILE A 860 14.03 -5.63 34.99
N GLY A 861 14.71 -6.03 33.93
CA GLY A 861 15.87 -6.93 34.01
C GLY A 861 17.08 -6.24 34.63
N TYR A 862 17.55 -5.18 34.00
CA TYR A 862 18.59 -4.28 34.50
C TYR A 862 18.10 -2.84 34.41
N ALA A 863 18.25 -2.07 35.49
CA ALA A 863 17.98 -0.64 35.54
C ALA A 863 19.28 0.11 35.79
N GLU A 864 19.57 1.15 35.01
CA GLU A 864 20.74 2.02 35.21
C GLU A 864 20.44 3.14 36.24
N TRP A 865 21.03 4.33 36.11
CA TRP A 865 20.83 5.43 37.07
C TRP A 865 19.60 6.31 36.74
N ASP A 866 19.08 7.04 37.73
CA ASP A 866 17.98 8.02 37.61
C ASP A 866 16.65 7.49 37.02
N TYR A 867 16.40 6.17 37.08
CA TYR A 867 15.15 5.58 36.61
C TYR A 867 13.96 5.88 37.54
N SER A 868 12.73 5.79 37.00
CA SER A 868 11.50 5.68 37.81
C SER A 868 10.77 4.36 37.55
N LEU A 869 10.23 3.75 38.61
CA LEU A 869 9.36 2.57 38.53
C LEU A 869 8.14 2.74 39.46
N GLU A 870 6.98 2.93 38.86
CA GLU A 870 5.77 3.38 39.54
C GLU A 870 4.55 2.49 39.27
N SER A 871 3.67 2.37 40.27
CA SER A 871 2.31 1.83 40.19
C SER A 871 2.16 0.56 39.35
N SER A 872 3.16 -0.32 39.40
CA SER A 872 3.27 -1.50 38.54
C SER A 872 3.09 -2.80 39.32
N LEU A 873 2.54 -3.81 38.66
CA LEU A 873 2.16 -5.09 39.25
C LEU A 873 2.76 -6.27 38.51
N ALA A 874 3.46 -7.14 39.25
CA ALA A 874 3.92 -8.42 38.76
C ALA A 874 3.26 -9.61 39.47
N LEU A 875 2.78 -10.56 38.67
CA LEU A 875 2.06 -11.77 39.10
C LEU A 875 2.66 -13.04 38.47
N GLY A 876 3.87 -12.93 37.92
CA GLY A 876 4.69 -14.07 37.51
C GLY A 876 4.92 -15.04 38.66
N ASP A 877 5.27 -16.28 38.33
CA ASP A 877 5.56 -17.30 39.35
C ASP A 877 6.99 -17.13 39.93
N ASN A 878 7.44 -18.13 40.72
CA ASN A 878 8.76 -18.10 41.37
C ASN A 878 9.95 -18.35 40.41
N THR A 879 9.78 -18.24 39.09
CA THR A 879 10.89 -18.28 38.11
C THR A 879 11.64 -16.95 38.00
N TRP A 880 11.09 -15.87 38.55
CA TRP A 880 11.75 -14.57 38.64
C TRP A 880 12.48 -14.41 39.98
N GLU A 881 13.58 -13.67 39.98
CA GLU A 881 14.33 -13.37 41.21
C GLU A 881 13.61 -12.27 42.01
N ASP A 882 13.71 -11.00 41.61
CA ASP A 882 13.07 -9.87 42.30
C ASP A 882 12.32 -8.95 41.33
N ILE A 883 11.83 -7.80 41.81
CA ILE A 883 11.12 -6.81 40.98
C ILE A 883 12.00 -6.23 39.87
N ILE A 884 13.26 -5.94 40.22
CA ILE A 884 14.34 -5.55 39.33
C ILE A 884 15.42 -6.64 39.47
N GLY A 885 15.95 -7.14 38.36
CA GLY A 885 16.94 -8.24 38.38
C GLY A 885 18.33 -7.78 38.83
N GLN A 886 18.75 -6.59 38.38
CA GLN A 886 20.03 -6.00 38.73
C GLN A 886 20.01 -4.46 38.66
N GLU A 887 20.79 -3.84 39.55
CA GLU A 887 21.10 -2.41 39.57
C GLU A 887 22.62 -2.21 39.73
N PRO A 888 23.18 -1.03 39.37
CA PRO A 888 24.57 -0.68 39.67
C PRO A 888 24.89 -0.68 41.17
N ASP A 889 26.07 -1.17 41.56
CA ASP A 889 26.57 -1.24 42.96
C ASP A 889 26.58 0.10 43.73
N SER A 890 26.33 1.22 43.05
CA SER A 890 26.34 2.59 43.61
C SER A 890 25.07 3.39 43.29
N SER A 891 23.99 2.73 42.83
CA SER A 891 22.72 3.41 42.56
C SER A 891 22.14 4.03 43.84
N PRO A 892 21.75 5.32 43.84
CA PRO A 892 20.86 5.87 44.85
C PRO A 892 19.55 5.06 44.96
N ASN A 893 18.93 5.05 46.14
CA ASN A 893 17.57 4.49 46.28
C ASN A 893 16.57 5.41 45.57
N TYR A 894 16.17 5.07 44.35
CA TYR A 894 15.16 5.78 43.56
C TYR A 894 13.72 5.41 43.97
N PRO A 895 12.71 6.23 43.64
CA PRO A 895 11.35 6.05 44.14
C PRO A 895 10.64 4.85 43.48
N LEU A 896 10.78 3.68 44.11
CA LEU A 896 9.80 2.59 43.94
C LEU A 896 8.48 3.04 44.59
N GLU A 897 7.56 3.64 43.84
CA GLU A 897 6.23 4.00 44.35
C GLU A 897 5.15 3.03 43.85
N GLY A 898 4.31 2.55 44.76
CA GLY A 898 3.19 1.67 44.40
C GLY A 898 3.58 0.36 43.70
N VAL A 899 4.78 -0.18 43.93
CA VAL A 899 5.23 -1.38 43.20
C VAL A 899 4.86 -2.65 43.97
N TYR A 900 4.18 -3.57 43.28
CA TYR A 900 3.66 -4.82 43.85
C TYR A 900 4.11 -6.03 43.06
N TYR A 901 4.54 -7.09 43.74
CA TYR A 901 4.98 -8.31 43.07
C TYR A 901 4.70 -9.58 43.86
N TYR A 902 4.49 -10.69 43.15
CA TYR A 902 4.28 -12.00 43.75
C TYR A 902 5.61 -12.75 43.92
N LYS A 903 5.92 -13.20 45.14
CA LYS A 903 7.14 -13.98 45.43
C LYS A 903 6.90 -14.92 46.62
N SER A 904 7.28 -16.20 46.45
CA SER A 904 7.19 -17.23 47.50
C SER A 904 5.78 -17.43 48.10
N GLY A 905 4.73 -17.33 47.27
CA GLY A 905 3.35 -17.56 47.71
C GLY A 905 2.69 -16.37 48.44
N SER A 906 3.32 -15.20 48.44
CA SER A 906 2.83 -13.96 49.04
C SER A 906 3.09 -12.78 48.11
N ILE A 907 2.31 -11.71 48.23
CA ILE A 907 2.62 -10.43 47.58
C ILE A 907 3.57 -9.63 48.45
N SER A 908 4.53 -8.98 47.81
CA SER A 908 5.42 -8.02 48.44
C SER A 908 5.13 -6.62 47.88
N TYR A 909 5.28 -5.64 48.76
CA TYR A 909 5.23 -4.22 48.46
C TYR A 909 6.62 -3.62 48.73
N ASN A 910 7.12 -2.82 47.78
CA ASN A 910 8.38 -2.07 47.86
C ASN A 910 9.53 -2.83 48.56
N ALA A 911 10.15 -3.77 47.83
CA ALA A 911 11.38 -4.47 48.21
C ALA A 911 11.46 -5.04 49.65
N GLY A 912 10.34 -5.48 50.25
CA GLY A 912 10.41 -6.26 51.49
C GLY A 912 9.13 -6.43 52.32
N THR A 913 8.08 -5.63 52.10
CA THR A 913 6.87 -5.70 52.95
C THR A 913 5.89 -6.75 52.43
N LYS A 914 5.87 -7.94 53.05
CA LYS A 914 4.91 -9.00 52.72
C LYS A 914 3.47 -8.62 53.09
N ARG A 915 2.53 -8.97 52.20
CA ARG A 915 1.08 -8.81 52.32
C ARG A 915 0.39 -10.15 52.08
N ASP A 916 -0.82 -10.29 52.63
CA ASP A 916 -1.67 -11.47 52.43
C ASP A 916 -2.31 -11.44 51.03
N ASN A 917 -2.39 -12.59 50.36
CA ASN A 917 -3.02 -12.73 49.05
C ASN A 917 -4.52 -12.40 49.09
N SER A 918 -5.17 -12.43 50.27
CA SER A 918 -6.53 -11.91 50.47
C SER A 918 -6.67 -10.40 50.17
N THR A 919 -5.56 -9.68 49.95
CA THR A 919 -5.55 -8.27 49.58
C THR A 919 -5.58 -7.99 48.07
N LEU A 920 -5.36 -9.01 47.21
CA LEU A 920 -5.44 -8.87 45.74
C LEU A 920 -6.77 -8.27 45.24
N PRO A 921 -7.95 -8.70 45.73
CA PRO A 921 -9.22 -8.26 45.15
C PRO A 921 -9.67 -6.87 45.62
N ASP A 922 -8.79 -6.07 46.23
CA ASP A 922 -9.13 -4.79 46.86
C ASP A 922 -8.13 -3.69 46.49
N LEU A 923 -8.49 -2.93 45.45
CA LEU A 923 -7.68 -1.84 44.92
C LEU A 923 -7.36 -0.75 45.96
N SER A 924 -8.22 -0.56 46.97
CA SER A 924 -7.99 0.46 48.01
C SER A 924 -6.76 0.17 48.89
N LYS A 925 -6.22 -1.05 48.82
CA LYS A 925 -4.98 -1.43 49.49
C LYS A 925 -3.72 -1.09 48.69
N TYR A 926 -3.84 -0.73 47.42
CA TYR A 926 -2.72 -0.38 46.55
C TYR A 926 -2.39 1.11 46.72
N SER A 927 -1.30 1.41 47.43
CA SER A 927 -0.84 2.79 47.66
C SER A 927 -0.19 3.34 46.41
N GLY A 928 -0.42 4.61 46.09
CA GLY A 928 0.08 5.27 44.87
C GLY A 928 -0.76 5.02 43.62
N TRP A 929 -1.77 4.14 43.69
CA TRP A 929 -2.57 3.74 42.54
C TRP A 929 -3.86 4.56 42.40
N ASP A 930 -4.10 5.11 41.21
CA ASP A 930 -5.38 5.74 40.88
C ASP A 930 -6.42 4.69 40.40
N GLN A 931 -7.61 4.76 40.98
CA GLN A 931 -8.78 3.96 40.62
C GLN A 931 -9.43 4.39 39.30
N ASN A 932 -9.00 5.54 38.74
CA ASN A 932 -9.36 5.95 37.39
C ASN A 932 -8.66 5.10 36.31
N TYR A 933 -7.39 4.73 36.53
CA TYR A 933 -6.56 4.01 35.55
C TYR A 933 -6.61 2.50 35.75
N TRP A 934 -6.65 2.05 37.00
CA TRP A 934 -6.68 0.64 37.38
C TRP A 934 -8.04 0.24 37.96
N LYS A 935 -8.49 -0.99 37.70
CA LYS A 935 -9.61 -1.60 38.44
C LYS A 935 -9.28 -3.03 38.85
N VAL A 936 -9.83 -3.48 39.98
CA VAL A 936 -10.06 -4.91 40.19
C VAL A 936 -11.40 -5.25 39.52
N PRO A 937 -11.43 -6.18 38.56
CA PRO A 937 -12.67 -6.54 37.87
C PRO A 937 -13.57 -7.45 38.70
N VAL A 938 -14.83 -7.56 38.28
CA VAL A 938 -15.86 -8.34 38.98
C VAL A 938 -15.61 -9.83 38.78
N LEU A 939 -15.52 -10.57 39.89
CA LEU A 939 -15.29 -12.01 39.92
C LEU A 939 -16.40 -12.80 39.21
N ASP A 940 -16.03 -13.86 38.48
CA ASP A 940 -16.94 -14.97 38.25
C ASP A 940 -17.20 -15.66 39.60
N GLU A 941 -18.44 -15.61 40.08
CA GLU A 941 -18.86 -16.21 41.36
C GLU A 941 -18.62 -17.74 41.42
N ASN A 942 -18.34 -18.39 40.29
CA ASN A 942 -18.01 -19.80 40.17
C ASN A 942 -16.49 -20.10 40.25
N ASP A 943 -15.62 -19.13 39.94
CA ASP A 943 -14.16 -19.32 39.94
C ASP A 943 -13.58 -18.97 41.32
N LYS A 944 -13.18 -19.99 42.10
CA LYS A 944 -12.64 -19.83 43.46
C LYS A 944 -11.20 -19.27 43.51
N LYS A 945 -10.77 -18.58 42.46
CA LYS A 945 -9.44 -18.00 42.30
C LYS A 945 -9.45 -16.52 42.67
N LEU A 946 -8.26 -15.96 42.83
CA LEU A 946 -8.08 -14.56 43.16
C LEU A 946 -8.09 -13.71 41.88
N SER A 947 -8.95 -12.69 41.84
CA SER A 947 -8.85 -11.58 40.90
C SER A 947 -7.79 -10.58 41.37
N TYR A 948 -7.27 -9.81 40.44
CA TYR A 948 -6.20 -8.82 40.64
C TYR A 948 -6.49 -7.56 39.80
N PRO A 949 -5.84 -6.43 40.12
CA PRO A 949 -5.97 -5.22 39.32
C PRO A 949 -5.46 -5.37 37.88
N VAL A 950 -6.17 -4.76 36.92
CA VAL A 950 -5.70 -4.57 35.53
C VAL A 950 -5.85 -3.10 35.12
N PRO A 951 -5.04 -2.59 34.17
CA PRO A 951 -5.31 -1.31 33.54
C PRO A 951 -6.70 -1.37 32.88
N TYR A 952 -7.49 -0.31 33.04
CA TYR A 952 -8.89 -0.26 32.66
C TYR A 952 -9.24 0.95 31.80
N LYS A 953 -8.61 2.09 32.06
CA LYS A 953 -8.75 3.30 31.25
C LYS A 953 -7.36 3.85 30.98
N SER A 954 -7.15 4.37 29.77
CA SER A 954 -5.91 5.10 29.49
C SER A 954 -5.81 6.33 30.37
N GLU A 955 -4.62 6.60 30.89
CA GLU A 955 -4.31 7.84 31.61
C GLU A 955 -4.39 9.08 30.69
N MET A 956 -4.36 8.85 29.37
CA MET A 956 -4.40 9.88 28.34
C MET A 956 -5.82 10.33 27.92
N LEU A 957 -6.91 9.77 28.47
CA LEU A 957 -8.30 10.12 28.07
C LEU A 957 -9.16 10.62 29.24
N TYR A 958 -9.54 11.90 29.30
CA TYR A 958 -10.39 12.50 30.37
C TYR A 958 -11.52 13.45 29.94
#